data_AF-A0A7G3ZGZ7-F1
#
_entry.id   AF-A0A7G3ZGZ7-F1
#
_cell.length_a   1.000
_cell.length_b   1.000
_cell.length_c   1.000
_cell.angle_alpha   90.00
_cell.angle_beta   90.00
_cell.angle_gamma   90.00
#
_symmetry.space_group_name_H-M   'P 1'
#
loop_
_entity.id
_entity.type
_entity.pdbx_description
1 polymer ?
#
loop_
_entity_poly.entity_id
_entity_poly.type
_entity_poly.pdbx_seq_one_letter_code
_entity_poly.pdbx_strand_id
1 'polypeptide(L)'
;MVEKERTELPSRSVSLGNLRPKSNLKKNLNFFDDTSTRAHTVSSGSIELNKSADERKHDLNNMLYFKASIAEGMLNSQRIKRKAAAGRGQESFRMRSGIEGNVTTVACDSEEDDEVKNEDSNEFDENRELQEGDRQGDVDEDFRLGEIAEGEDDEEFANVDEIDGPISAKGNEGLNGTMSEIDYNMPVDAEFQRSLDERAAEIDKSSTFRPISIPKVEWSLQDFNGLYIDLADWFCASDFTFFPALQAEFDKKVPESGRFLTDSKFASTVISRLVKDALVNPASGLLVLTYVSLGTFASSDSLDRHTEHIRRNNLLLCSEVPNLVELFKIIAINCRDDSENLKESTMLLFYSSTILYFISSVCIDLREENLREIQETIESLEKADILQFLTRYIEHWRWNSRLSMRIRNIINLLYKLLVLQFGDRNLHKRTKEYICELHGIKRSNNSSTKQCTISPLHYQAFREDITARFPDYVTPTGGLPADGDNSNSLSQFLEIPRSKVKNPMNLSLAVPEQHLATPAPSPPGSPSTVQANTNFRTRKSFQTNMAYPCLYPSDDEDGKDDLSERIELNGSSDNSEVIVPYSIQEASKILSENVDIKLSVKQLWHERELFMMTERGWKVDLTIDPFKYSVGKQGIKEPIEIMNRIESYYANCLPSLNSLVFVLLQTVESNLTNINYRRADFADDTKISSLMPRLEINRTKEISMRSSLGIIFLLLKWFKLSHILKFEHFAVLLNDSRYVQICTSVLSKNAEDYTDCIYNRMLGPSAGFWKYCSNFNDSYRDAYSCNATDYNTVMLSSFSYMLKILRKVIGSKTERLKELPLSVGALFKKFYRVFNLDIYHPILRIVKELTPFKNKRWKSEHMELISGVFLYERLELVDNWVTGKDISGELSDACGQEIALRALLQFYNFLHYEKAMGDLGYSQRNSANTSLLNREAEYIGM
;
A
#
# COMPACT_ATOMS: atom_id res chain seq x y z
N MET A 1 6.57 29.57 -38.60
CA MET A 1 5.85 30.85 -38.40
C MET A 1 4.44 30.53 -37.93
N VAL A 2 4.24 30.58 -36.62
CA VAL A 2 3.14 31.16 -35.82
C VAL A 2 3.55 30.76 -34.39
N GLU A 3 4.50 31.51 -33.84
CA GLU A 3 4.75 31.56 -32.40
C GLU A 3 3.56 32.30 -31.78
N LYS A 4 2.85 31.64 -30.87
CA LYS A 4 2.03 32.35 -29.88
C LYS A 4 2.86 32.45 -28.62
N GLU A 5 3.27 33.68 -28.31
CA GLU A 5 3.97 34.08 -27.10
C GLU A 5 3.28 33.50 -25.86
N ARG A 6 3.97 32.60 -25.16
CA ARG A 6 3.69 32.27 -23.77
C ARG A 6 4.35 33.36 -22.92
N THR A 7 3.55 34.06 -22.13
CA THR A 7 4.00 35.01 -21.11
C THR A 7 5.10 34.40 -20.24
N GLU A 8 6.22 35.12 -20.15
CA GLU A 8 7.43 34.76 -19.41
C GLU A 8 7.11 34.44 -17.94
N LEU A 9 7.49 33.24 -17.50
CA LEU A 9 7.47 32.86 -16.09
C LEU A 9 8.65 33.53 -15.37
N PRO A 10 8.48 34.02 -14.12
CA PRO A 10 9.58 34.59 -13.37
C PRO A 10 10.66 33.52 -13.12
N SER A 11 11.89 33.82 -13.53
CA SER A 11 13.06 32.96 -13.39
C SER A 11 13.28 32.56 -11.93
N ARG A 12 12.99 31.29 -11.60
CA ARG A 12 13.31 30.67 -10.30
C ARG A 12 14.72 30.07 -10.34
N SER A 13 15.74 30.91 -10.42
CA SER A 13 17.12 30.47 -10.18
C SER A 13 17.56 30.94 -8.79
N VAL A 14 17.45 30.07 -7.79
CA VAL A 14 18.25 30.23 -6.56
C VAL A 14 19.55 29.49 -6.81
N SER A 15 20.59 30.25 -7.16
CA SER A 15 21.96 29.75 -7.21
C SER A 15 22.35 29.14 -5.86
N LEU A 16 22.96 27.96 -5.90
CA LEU A 16 23.59 27.25 -4.76
C LEU A 16 24.69 28.08 -4.05
N GLY A 17 25.01 29.28 -4.53
CA GLY A 17 25.93 30.23 -3.86
C GLY A 17 25.39 30.90 -2.60
N ASN A 18 24.08 30.81 -2.30
CA ASN A 18 23.47 31.49 -1.15
C ASN A 18 23.39 30.67 0.15
N LEU A 19 24.00 29.46 0.19
CA LEU A 19 24.05 28.61 1.39
C LEU A 19 25.45 28.54 2.03
N ARG A 20 26.28 29.57 1.88
CA ARG A 20 27.49 29.71 2.73
C ARG A 20 27.15 30.54 3.96
N PRO A 21 27.32 30.00 5.20
CA PRO A 21 27.22 30.83 6.39
C PRO A 21 28.34 31.87 6.35
N LYS A 22 27.96 33.15 6.41
CA LYS A 22 28.89 34.27 6.54
C LYS A 22 29.61 34.15 7.88
N SER A 23 30.83 33.62 7.84
CA SER A 23 31.81 33.72 8.92
C SER A 23 32.21 35.18 9.09
N ASN A 24 31.59 35.87 10.04
CA ASN A 24 32.12 37.11 10.64
C ASN A 24 31.34 37.41 11.92
N LEU A 25 31.68 36.70 12.99
CA LEU A 25 31.42 37.10 14.38
C LEU A 25 32.33 36.28 15.30
N LYS A 26 33.62 36.63 15.28
CA LYS A 26 34.54 36.37 16.39
C LYS A 26 35.10 37.72 16.84
N LYS A 27 34.67 38.19 18.01
CA LYS A 27 35.49 38.94 18.98
C LYS A 27 34.72 39.07 20.30
N ASN A 28 35.41 38.66 21.38
CA ASN A 28 35.20 38.99 22.80
C ASN A 28 34.06 38.18 23.49
N LEU A 29 34.22 37.40 24.57
CA LEU A 29 35.21 37.41 25.67
C LEU A 29 35.32 36.04 26.38
N ASN A 30 36.57 35.72 26.78
CA ASN A 30 37.08 35.08 28.00
C ASN A 30 36.18 34.18 28.87
N PHE A 31 36.65 32.95 29.13
CA PHE A 31 37.03 32.58 30.51
C PHE A 31 38.03 31.40 30.53
N PHE A 32 38.84 31.41 31.58
CA PHE A 32 40.11 30.72 31.80
C PHE A 32 40.03 29.18 31.87
N ASP A 33 41.10 28.57 31.36
CA ASP A 33 41.55 27.20 31.60
C ASP A 33 42.63 27.25 32.69
N ASP A 34 42.67 26.28 33.60
CA ASP A 34 43.90 25.89 34.32
C ASP A 34 43.69 24.56 35.10
N THR A 35 44.11 23.48 34.42
CA THR A 35 45.07 22.46 34.87
C THR A 35 44.87 21.56 36.13
N SER A 36 45.09 20.26 35.85
CA SER A 36 46.06 19.33 36.51
C SER A 36 45.62 18.43 37.68
N THR A 37 45.64 17.12 37.38
CA THR A 37 46.21 15.97 38.13
C THR A 37 46.67 16.16 39.58
N ARG A 38 46.30 15.25 40.50
CA ARG A 38 47.13 14.11 41.02
C ARG A 38 46.52 13.46 42.29
N ALA A 39 46.87 12.19 42.49
CA ALA A 39 46.43 11.21 43.48
C ALA A 39 46.65 11.55 44.97
N HIS A 40 45.87 10.89 45.85
CA HIS A 40 46.35 10.39 47.15
C HIS A 40 45.62 9.12 47.61
N THR A 41 46.43 8.15 47.99
CA THR A 41 46.20 6.91 48.73
C THR A 41 45.93 7.15 50.22
N VAL A 42 45.05 6.37 50.84
CA VAL A 42 45.11 6.04 52.28
C VAL A 42 44.80 4.55 52.47
N SER A 43 45.63 3.92 53.29
CA SER A 43 45.75 2.49 53.55
C SER A 43 45.08 2.04 54.85
N SER A 44 44.65 0.76 54.83
CA SER A 44 44.81 -0.28 55.87
C SER A 44 44.13 -0.17 57.26
N GLY A 45 43.37 -1.21 57.58
CA GLY A 45 43.01 -1.66 58.93
C GLY A 45 42.32 -3.03 58.90
N SER A 46 43.10 -4.10 59.04
CA SER A 46 42.66 -5.50 59.17
C SER A 46 42.34 -5.85 60.63
N ILE A 47 41.38 -6.76 60.89
CA ILE A 47 41.41 -7.84 61.91
C ILE A 47 40.15 -8.74 61.75
N GLU A 48 40.43 -10.03 61.49
CA GLU A 48 39.83 -11.32 61.94
C GLU A 48 38.44 -11.36 62.61
N LEU A 49 37.64 -12.44 62.60
CA LEU A 49 37.44 -13.68 61.85
C LEU A 49 36.13 -14.29 62.44
N ASN A 50 35.35 -14.96 61.60
CA ASN A 50 34.51 -16.12 61.93
C ASN A 50 33.37 -16.00 62.97
N LYS A 51 32.12 -16.04 62.47
CA LYS A 51 31.11 -17.10 62.73
C LYS A 51 29.70 -16.58 62.39
N SER A 52 29.26 -16.72 61.14
CA SER A 52 27.82 -16.91 60.82
C SER A 52 27.58 -17.43 59.40
N ALA A 53 28.60 -18.02 58.75
CA ALA A 53 28.52 -18.50 57.37
C ALA A 53 27.72 -19.81 57.21
N ASP A 54 27.38 -20.47 58.32
CA ASP A 54 26.64 -21.75 58.29
C ASP A 54 25.11 -21.57 58.38
N GLU A 55 24.60 -20.45 58.90
CA GLU A 55 23.15 -20.18 58.89
C GLU A 55 22.65 -19.78 57.49
N ARG A 56 23.47 -19.04 56.72
CA ARG A 56 23.10 -18.65 55.34
C ARG A 56 23.20 -19.79 54.32
N LYS A 57 23.95 -20.85 54.62
CA LYS A 57 23.98 -22.06 53.78
C LYS A 57 22.78 -22.98 54.04
N HIS A 58 22.20 -22.94 55.23
CA HIS A 58 21.00 -23.71 55.55
C HIS A 58 19.76 -23.11 54.88
N ASP A 59 19.62 -21.78 54.86
CA ASP A 59 18.52 -21.09 54.18
C ASP A 59 18.59 -21.19 52.65
N LEU A 60 19.79 -21.19 52.07
CA LEU A 60 19.96 -21.39 50.63
C LEU A 60 19.59 -22.83 50.21
N ASN A 61 19.89 -23.83 51.05
CA ASN A 61 19.51 -25.21 50.79
C ASN A 61 18.00 -25.43 50.94
N ASN A 62 17.33 -24.76 51.88
CA ASN A 62 15.87 -24.85 52.02
C ASN A 62 15.13 -24.14 50.87
N MET A 63 15.66 -23.03 50.34
CA MET A 63 15.13 -22.37 49.14
C MET A 63 15.35 -23.21 47.87
N LEU A 64 16.48 -23.91 47.75
CA LEU A 64 16.77 -24.77 46.61
C LEU A 64 15.94 -26.07 46.62
N TYR A 65 15.65 -26.64 47.80
CA TYR A 65 14.73 -27.79 47.92
C TYR A 65 13.28 -27.42 47.59
N PHE A 66 12.83 -26.21 47.96
CA PHE A 66 11.47 -25.75 47.62
C PHE A 66 11.32 -25.46 46.12
N LYS A 67 12.37 -24.93 45.46
CA LYS A 67 12.39 -24.76 43.99
C LYS A 67 12.56 -26.08 43.21
N ALA A 68 13.26 -27.07 43.75
CA ALA A 68 13.39 -28.40 43.13
C ALA A 68 12.07 -29.20 43.18
N SER A 69 11.30 -29.09 44.28
CA SER A 69 9.99 -29.76 44.43
C SER A 69 8.92 -29.22 43.47
N ILE A 70 8.95 -27.92 43.15
CA ILE A 70 8.04 -27.29 42.17
C ILE A 70 8.40 -27.66 40.72
N ALA A 71 9.69 -27.90 40.44
CA ALA A 71 10.14 -28.36 39.12
C ALA A 71 9.83 -29.84 38.85
N GLU A 72 9.88 -30.71 39.86
CA GLU A 72 9.48 -32.12 39.72
C GLU A 72 7.96 -32.31 39.49
N GLY A 73 7.12 -31.41 40.01
CA GLY A 73 5.67 -31.41 39.75
C GLY A 73 5.27 -31.01 38.32
N MET A 74 6.06 -30.18 37.64
CA MET A 74 5.79 -29.78 36.24
C MET A 74 6.43 -30.70 35.20
N LEU A 75 7.55 -31.37 35.52
CA LEU A 75 8.25 -32.27 34.59
C LEU A 75 7.58 -33.65 34.43
N ASN A 76 6.77 -34.10 35.40
CA ASN A 76 6.01 -35.35 35.27
C ASN A 76 4.68 -35.21 34.50
N SER A 77 4.21 -33.97 34.21
CA SER A 77 2.95 -33.74 33.48
C SER A 77 3.14 -33.53 31.96
N GLN A 78 4.39 -33.38 31.49
CA GLN A 78 4.71 -33.17 30.07
C GLN A 78 5.38 -34.36 29.39
N ARG A 79 5.53 -35.52 30.07
CA ARG A 79 6.23 -36.69 29.53
C ARG A 79 5.35 -37.86 29.07
N ILE A 80 4.03 -37.69 29.00
CA ILE A 80 3.12 -38.66 28.38
C ILE A 80 2.17 -37.92 27.43
N LYS A 81 2.68 -37.52 26.27
CA LYS A 81 1.90 -37.19 25.07
C LYS A 81 2.84 -36.98 23.90
N ARG A 82 3.08 -38.05 23.14
CA ARG A 82 3.33 -38.10 21.68
C ARG A 82 3.91 -39.47 21.32
N LYS A 83 3.04 -40.43 21.01
CA LYS A 83 3.16 -41.40 19.90
C LYS A 83 1.88 -42.24 19.84
N ALA A 84 1.50 -42.67 18.63
CA ALA A 84 0.22 -43.18 18.13
C ALA A 84 -0.83 -42.07 17.81
N ALA A 85 -1.45 -41.98 16.63
CA ALA A 85 -1.47 -42.88 15.49
C ALA A 85 -1.77 -42.09 14.19
N ALA A 86 -1.06 -42.45 13.12
CA ALA A 86 -1.57 -42.38 11.77
C ALA A 86 -2.47 -43.61 11.53
N GLY A 87 -3.59 -43.42 10.84
CA GLY A 87 -4.35 -44.51 10.24
C GLY A 87 -5.83 -44.55 10.59
N ARG A 88 -6.65 -44.14 9.62
CA ARG A 88 -8.13 -44.15 9.55
C ARG A 88 -8.85 -43.06 10.34
N GLY A 89 -9.15 -41.96 9.64
CA GLY A 89 -10.08 -40.95 10.15
C GLY A 89 -10.05 -39.61 9.40
N GLN A 90 -9.82 -39.59 8.09
CA GLN A 90 -9.88 -38.32 7.34
C GLN A 90 -11.28 -37.69 7.34
N GLU A 91 -12.35 -38.47 7.55
CA GLU A 91 -13.73 -37.96 7.64
C GLU A 91 -14.15 -37.57 9.07
N SER A 92 -13.67 -38.25 10.12
CA SER A 92 -14.10 -37.97 11.50
C SER A 92 -13.41 -36.76 12.13
N PHE A 93 -12.22 -36.38 11.65
CA PHE A 93 -11.53 -35.16 12.09
C PHE A 93 -12.21 -33.89 11.54
N ARG A 94 -12.73 -33.93 10.31
CA ARG A 94 -13.49 -32.82 9.71
C ARG A 94 -14.76 -32.50 10.51
N MET A 95 -15.52 -33.51 10.94
CA MET A 95 -16.74 -33.32 11.73
C MET A 95 -16.49 -32.83 13.18
N ARG A 96 -15.36 -33.20 13.80
CA ARG A 96 -15.08 -32.86 15.21
C ARG A 96 -14.40 -31.52 15.43
N SER A 97 -13.88 -30.88 14.38
CA SER A 97 -13.10 -29.64 14.50
C SER A 97 -13.94 -28.37 14.39
N GLY A 98 -15.23 -28.46 14.04
CA GLY A 98 -16.06 -27.29 13.74
C GLY A 98 -15.57 -26.46 12.54
N ILE A 99 -14.63 -27.00 11.74
CA ILE A 99 -14.13 -26.41 10.50
C ILE A 99 -15.06 -26.85 9.35
N GLU A 100 -16.36 -26.62 9.51
CA GLU A 100 -17.30 -26.67 8.40
C GLU A 100 -17.30 -25.30 7.73
N GLY A 101 -16.32 -25.15 6.86
CA GLY A 101 -16.14 -24.03 5.96
C GLY A 101 -14.89 -24.32 5.18
N ASN A 102 -14.95 -24.24 3.85
CA ASN A 102 -13.73 -24.13 3.07
C ASN A 102 -12.99 -22.88 3.58
N VAL A 103 -12.04 -23.04 4.50
CA VAL A 103 -11.02 -22.02 4.77
C VAL A 103 -10.03 -22.09 3.61
N THR A 104 -10.54 -21.83 2.42
CA THR A 104 -9.75 -21.21 1.37
C THR A 104 -9.37 -19.84 1.87
N THR A 105 -8.10 -19.45 1.72
CA THR A 105 -7.71 -18.04 1.82
C THR A 105 -8.72 -17.22 1.02
N VAL A 106 -9.44 -16.32 1.69
CA VAL A 106 -10.28 -15.33 1.04
C VAL A 106 -9.32 -14.25 0.53
N ALA A 107 -8.43 -14.66 -0.37
CA ALA A 107 -7.72 -13.76 -1.24
C ALA A 107 -8.72 -13.35 -2.32
N CYS A 108 -9.39 -12.23 -2.08
CA CYS A 108 -9.95 -11.44 -3.16
C CYS A 108 -8.77 -10.71 -3.80
N ASP A 109 -8.59 -10.81 -5.12
CA ASP A 109 -7.46 -10.22 -5.83
C ASP A 109 -7.50 -8.69 -5.71
N SER A 110 -6.85 -8.18 -4.66
CA SER A 110 -6.55 -6.77 -4.48
C SER A 110 -5.13 -6.43 -4.96
N GLU A 111 -4.72 -7.04 -6.08
CA GLU A 111 -4.21 -6.27 -7.21
C GLU A 111 -5.30 -6.15 -8.30
N GLU A 112 -6.49 -5.71 -7.89
CA GLU A 112 -7.60 -5.31 -8.77
C GLU A 112 -8.08 -6.39 -9.74
N ASP A 113 -8.87 -7.40 -9.36
CA ASP A 113 -9.73 -8.11 -10.34
C ASP A 113 -11.04 -8.76 -9.73
N ASP A 114 -12.20 -8.42 -10.35
CA ASP A 114 -13.67 -8.73 -10.22
C ASP A 114 -14.32 -9.86 -9.37
N GLU A 115 -15.55 -9.54 -8.90
CA GLU A 115 -16.68 -10.47 -8.65
C GLU A 115 -17.83 -10.19 -9.65
N VAL A 116 -18.31 -11.26 -10.33
CA VAL A 116 -19.56 -11.28 -11.10
C VAL A 116 -20.62 -12.02 -10.29
N LYS A 117 -21.77 -11.40 -10.04
CA LYS A 117 -22.96 -12.04 -9.46
C LYS A 117 -23.69 -12.83 -10.55
N ASN A 118 -23.98 -14.10 -10.29
CA ASN A 118 -25.09 -14.80 -10.92
C ASN A 118 -26.14 -15.10 -9.86
N GLU A 119 -27.34 -14.63 -10.13
CA GLU A 119 -28.59 -14.98 -9.48
C GLU A 119 -28.84 -16.48 -9.69
N ASP A 120 -29.14 -17.18 -8.61
CA ASP A 120 -30.16 -18.22 -8.65
C ASP A 120 -30.79 -18.38 -7.26
N SER A 121 -32.11 -18.29 -7.29
CA SER A 121 -33.08 -18.51 -6.23
C SER A 121 -32.87 -19.83 -5.49
N ASN A 122 -33.04 -19.82 -4.16
CA ASN A 122 -33.89 -20.82 -3.52
C ASN A 122 -34.44 -20.35 -2.17
N GLU A 123 -35.70 -20.71 -2.03
CA GLU A 123 -36.71 -20.40 -1.03
C GLU A 123 -36.50 -21.04 0.35
N PHE A 124 -37.03 -20.36 1.36
CA PHE A 124 -37.64 -20.83 2.62
C PHE A 124 -36.92 -21.89 3.49
N ASP A 125 -36.67 -21.56 4.77
CA ASP A 125 -37.62 -21.99 5.82
C ASP A 125 -37.47 -21.17 7.13
N GLU A 126 -38.61 -20.89 7.73
CA GLU A 126 -38.80 -20.16 8.98
C GLU A 126 -38.63 -21.09 10.21
N ASN A 127 -38.57 -20.47 11.39
CA ASN A 127 -38.83 -20.98 12.75
C ASN A 127 -37.60 -21.29 13.63
N ARG A 128 -37.34 -20.41 14.60
CA ARG A 128 -37.76 -20.65 16.01
C ARG A 128 -37.34 -19.52 16.97
N GLU A 129 -38.37 -18.83 17.46
CA GLU A 129 -38.68 -18.49 18.85
C GLU A 129 -37.55 -18.16 19.87
N LEU A 130 -37.55 -16.87 20.25
CA LEU A 130 -37.59 -16.31 21.60
C LEU A 130 -37.38 -17.24 22.81
N GLN A 131 -36.43 -16.87 23.67
CA GLN A 131 -36.65 -16.90 25.12
C GLN A 131 -35.79 -15.86 25.86
N GLU A 132 -36.49 -15.02 26.62
CA GLU A 132 -35.99 -14.07 27.60
C GLU A 132 -35.33 -14.77 28.80
N GLY A 133 -34.40 -14.07 29.44
CA GLY A 133 -33.81 -14.49 30.71
C GLY A 133 -32.96 -13.40 31.34
N ASP A 134 -33.62 -12.56 32.15
CA ASP A 134 -33.04 -11.61 33.10
C ASP A 134 -31.95 -12.23 33.98
N ARG A 135 -30.89 -11.45 34.30
CA ARG A 135 -30.41 -11.24 35.68
C ARG A 135 -29.30 -10.18 35.79
N GLN A 136 -29.57 -9.22 36.65
CA GLN A 136 -28.69 -8.22 37.27
C GLN A 136 -27.53 -8.81 38.07
N GLY A 137 -26.48 -8.00 38.26
CA GLY A 137 -25.61 -8.06 39.44
C GLY A 137 -24.18 -7.56 39.21
N ASP A 138 -23.88 -6.38 39.76
CA ASP A 138 -22.58 -5.69 39.85
C ASP A 138 -21.40 -6.54 40.36
N VAL A 139 -20.17 -6.10 40.07
CA VAL A 139 -19.20 -5.54 41.05
C VAL A 139 -17.87 -5.20 40.35
N ASP A 140 -17.42 -3.97 40.59
CA ASP A 140 -16.10 -3.39 40.28
C ASP A 140 -14.92 -4.21 40.84
N GLU A 141 -13.76 -4.19 40.18
CA GLU A 141 -12.48 -3.94 40.85
C GLU A 141 -11.40 -3.44 39.88
N ASP A 142 -10.88 -2.25 40.21
CA ASP A 142 -9.65 -1.64 39.73
C ASP A 142 -8.42 -2.53 39.99
N PHE A 143 -7.46 -2.60 39.06
CA PHE A 143 -6.07 -2.89 39.43
C PHE A 143 -5.06 -1.96 38.75
N ARG A 144 -4.29 -1.31 39.62
CA ARG A 144 -3.30 -0.27 39.37
C ARG A 144 -2.05 -0.77 38.63
N LEU A 145 -1.55 0.08 37.75
CA LEU A 145 -0.23 0.04 37.13
C LEU A 145 0.89 0.22 38.18
N GLY A 146 1.88 -0.66 38.12
CA GLY A 146 3.20 -0.47 38.74
C GLY A 146 4.27 -0.39 37.65
N GLU A 147 4.98 0.73 37.61
CA GLU A 147 6.27 0.91 36.95
C GLU A 147 7.31 -0.06 37.52
N ILE A 148 8.34 -0.44 36.75
CA ILE A 148 9.76 -0.50 37.16
C ILE A 148 10.68 -0.95 36.01
N ALA A 149 11.74 -0.16 35.87
CA ALA A 149 13.12 -0.39 35.42
C ALA A 149 13.45 -0.90 34.01
N GLU A 150 14.20 -0.02 33.33
CA GLU A 150 15.08 -0.25 32.19
C GLU A 150 16.20 -1.25 32.54
N GLY A 151 16.41 -2.22 31.65
CA GLY A 151 17.59 -3.07 31.58
C GLY A 151 17.99 -3.18 30.11
N GLU A 152 19.16 -2.63 29.78
CA GLU A 152 19.87 -2.83 28.53
C GLU A 152 20.35 -4.28 28.47
N ASP A 153 19.93 -5.03 27.45
CA ASP A 153 20.60 -6.29 27.09
C ASP A 153 20.57 -6.44 25.56
N ASP A 154 21.77 -6.28 24.97
CA ASP A 154 22.10 -6.59 23.60
C ASP A 154 22.12 -8.12 23.40
N GLU A 155 21.03 -8.70 22.90
CA GLU A 155 21.02 -10.10 22.47
C GLU A 155 21.07 -10.23 20.93
N GLU A 156 22.28 -10.56 20.47
CA GLU A 156 22.64 -11.00 19.14
C GLU A 156 21.79 -12.22 18.70
N PHE A 157 21.14 -12.10 17.54
CA PHE A 157 20.25 -13.12 16.97
C PHE A 157 20.99 -14.43 16.67
N ALA A 158 20.81 -15.44 17.52
CA ALA A 158 21.15 -16.81 17.18
C ALA A 158 20.07 -17.41 16.27
N ASN A 159 20.46 -17.78 15.06
CA ASN A 159 19.66 -18.60 14.14
C ASN A 159 19.28 -19.91 14.84
N VAL A 160 17.98 -20.14 15.03
CA VAL A 160 17.45 -21.40 15.54
C VAL A 160 16.98 -22.24 14.36
N ASP A 161 17.94 -22.87 13.70
CA ASP A 161 17.76 -24.13 12.99
C ASP A 161 18.85 -25.06 13.55
N GLU A 162 18.51 -26.34 13.77
CA GLU A 162 19.31 -27.45 14.33
C GLU A 162 19.03 -27.80 15.81
N ILE A 163 18.10 -28.73 16.06
CA ILE A 163 18.34 -29.90 16.94
C ILE A 163 17.49 -31.08 16.44
N ASP A 164 18.14 -32.11 15.89
CA ASP A 164 18.05 -33.49 16.37
C ASP A 164 19.02 -34.40 15.57
N GLY A 165 20.08 -34.84 16.24
CA GLY A 165 20.98 -35.90 15.78
C GLY A 165 20.79 -37.18 16.63
N PRO A 166 21.02 -38.39 16.09
CA PRO A 166 20.56 -39.62 16.71
C PRO A 166 21.51 -40.14 17.81
N ILE A 167 20.93 -40.71 18.87
CA ILE A 167 21.65 -41.41 19.93
C ILE A 167 21.99 -42.83 19.47
N SER A 168 23.28 -43.15 19.45
CA SER A 168 23.84 -44.49 19.24
C SER A 168 23.55 -45.41 20.43
N ALA A 169 22.98 -46.60 20.17
CA ALA A 169 22.86 -47.68 21.16
C ALA A 169 23.82 -48.83 20.82
N LYS A 170 24.61 -49.24 21.81
CA LYS A 170 25.53 -50.39 21.77
C LYS A 170 24.74 -51.69 21.62
N GLY A 171 25.29 -52.61 20.81
CA GLY A 171 24.70 -53.90 20.48
C GLY A 171 24.76 -54.96 21.58
N ASN A 172 23.96 -56.00 21.38
CA ASN A 172 24.30 -57.37 21.76
C ASN A 172 23.67 -58.33 20.75
N GLU A 173 24.46 -59.31 20.30
CA GLU A 173 24.17 -60.28 19.25
C GLU A 173 23.15 -61.36 19.67
N GLY A 174 22.41 -61.92 18.70
CA GLY A 174 21.99 -63.32 18.73
C GLY A 174 20.59 -63.66 18.18
N LEU A 175 20.59 -64.34 17.02
CA LEU A 175 19.64 -65.36 16.51
C LEU A 175 18.59 -64.98 15.44
N ASN A 176 18.61 -65.81 14.40
CA ASN A 176 17.83 -65.83 13.15
C ASN A 176 16.32 -66.07 13.34
N GLY A 177 15.50 -65.44 12.49
CA GLY A 177 14.13 -65.91 12.20
C GLY A 177 13.19 -64.85 11.59
N THR A 178 12.90 -64.98 10.28
CA THR A 178 11.68 -64.61 9.53
C THR A 178 10.70 -63.54 10.07
N MET A 179 10.51 -62.49 9.25
CA MET A 179 9.40 -61.51 9.13
C MET A 179 8.36 -61.38 10.25
N SER A 180 8.26 -60.17 10.83
CA SER A 180 7.01 -59.41 11.06
C SER A 180 7.38 -57.99 11.51
N GLU A 181 6.74 -56.96 10.96
CA GLU A 181 6.87 -55.56 11.40
C GLU A 181 6.50 -55.44 12.89
N ILE A 182 7.42 -54.94 13.72
CA ILE A 182 7.16 -54.66 15.14
C ILE A 182 6.77 -53.18 15.26
N ASP A 183 5.49 -52.93 15.56
CA ASP A 183 4.96 -51.61 15.93
C ASP A 183 5.51 -51.20 17.31
N TYR A 184 6.16 -50.04 17.39
CA TYR A 184 6.75 -49.49 18.61
C TYR A 184 5.76 -48.64 19.45
N ASN A 185 4.47 -48.64 19.14
CA ASN A 185 3.47 -47.98 19.99
C ASN A 185 3.15 -48.85 21.22
N MET A 186 3.63 -48.45 22.40
CA MET A 186 3.09 -48.99 23.65
C MET A 186 1.59 -48.65 23.78
N PRO A 187 0.73 -49.59 24.16
CA PRO A 187 -0.67 -49.29 24.45
C PRO A 187 -0.74 -48.33 25.64
N VAL A 188 -1.41 -47.19 25.44
CA VAL A 188 -1.70 -46.22 26.49
C VAL A 188 -2.73 -46.84 27.43
N ASP A 189 -2.46 -46.85 28.75
CA ASP A 189 -3.39 -47.40 29.74
C ASP A 189 -4.78 -46.76 29.62
N ALA A 190 -5.82 -47.58 29.70
CA ALA A 190 -7.21 -47.15 29.53
C ALA A 190 -7.63 -46.07 30.54
N GLU A 191 -7.03 -46.07 31.73
CA GLU A 191 -7.25 -45.04 32.75
C GLU A 191 -6.64 -43.68 32.36
N PHE A 192 -5.46 -43.69 31.72
CA PHE A 192 -4.82 -42.47 31.24
C PHE A 192 -5.59 -41.87 30.06
N GLN A 193 -6.06 -42.71 29.14
CA GLN A 193 -6.93 -42.27 28.04
C GLN A 193 -8.21 -41.62 28.57
N ARG A 194 -8.83 -42.23 29.59
CA ARG A 194 -10.04 -41.70 30.24
C ARG A 194 -9.79 -40.35 30.93
N SER A 195 -8.63 -40.19 31.59
CA SER A 195 -8.22 -38.91 32.18
C SER A 195 -7.99 -37.83 31.12
N LEU A 196 -7.42 -38.18 29.96
CA LEU A 196 -7.24 -37.24 28.86
C LEU A 196 -8.59 -36.80 28.25
N ASP A 197 -9.52 -37.74 28.11
CA ASP A 197 -10.86 -37.48 27.58
C ASP A 197 -11.69 -36.65 28.56
N GLU A 198 -11.55 -36.89 29.88
CA GLU A 198 -12.20 -36.11 30.93
C GLU A 198 -11.67 -34.67 30.97
N ARG A 199 -10.35 -34.49 30.83
CA ARG A 199 -9.71 -33.15 30.76
C ARG A 199 -10.06 -32.41 29.46
N ALA A 200 -10.22 -33.14 28.35
CA ALA A 200 -10.71 -32.57 27.10
C ALA A 200 -12.18 -32.12 27.23
N ALA A 201 -13.01 -32.92 27.91
CA ALA A 201 -14.41 -32.57 28.19
C ALA A 201 -14.56 -31.41 29.18
N GLU A 202 -13.63 -31.23 30.12
CA GLU A 202 -13.56 -30.04 30.98
C GLU A 202 -13.19 -28.76 30.20
N ILE A 203 -12.29 -28.87 29.21
CA ILE A 203 -11.94 -27.76 28.31
C ILE A 203 -13.14 -27.38 27.43
N ASP A 204 -13.87 -28.37 26.88
CA ASP A 204 -15.09 -28.11 26.10
C ASP A 204 -16.21 -27.48 26.92
N LYS A 205 -16.34 -27.85 28.21
CA LYS A 205 -17.36 -27.26 29.11
C LYS A 205 -17.02 -25.85 29.59
N SER A 206 -15.73 -25.50 29.65
CA SER A 206 -15.26 -24.17 30.08
C SER A 206 -15.09 -23.18 28.93
N SER A 207 -15.00 -23.66 27.69
CA SER A 207 -14.85 -22.84 26.49
C SER A 207 -16.19 -22.59 25.79
N THR A 208 -17.06 -21.79 26.41
CA THR A 208 -17.94 -20.91 25.62
C THR A 208 -17.09 -19.81 24.97
N PHE A 209 -16.14 -20.19 24.10
CA PHE A 209 -15.55 -19.29 23.12
C PHE A 209 -16.64 -19.05 22.06
N ARG A 210 -17.63 -18.22 22.38
CA ARG A 210 -18.39 -17.56 21.32
C ARG A 210 -17.36 -16.67 20.63
N PRO A 211 -17.01 -16.90 19.35
CA PRO A 211 -16.18 -15.92 18.64
C PRO A 211 -16.92 -14.59 18.77
N ILE A 212 -16.27 -13.60 19.38
CA ILE A 212 -16.80 -12.24 19.41
C ILE A 212 -17.05 -11.91 17.94
N SER A 213 -18.32 -11.74 17.58
CA SER A 213 -18.68 -11.44 16.19
C SER A 213 -17.99 -10.12 15.84
N ILE A 214 -16.92 -10.20 15.05
CA ILE A 214 -16.18 -9.02 14.62
C ILE A 214 -17.16 -8.18 13.80
N PRO A 215 -17.37 -6.89 14.15
CA PRO A 215 -18.30 -6.04 13.42
C PRO A 215 -17.85 -5.95 11.96
N LYS A 216 -18.73 -6.37 11.04
CA LYS A 216 -18.47 -6.45 9.60
C LYS A 216 -19.09 -5.26 8.88
N VAL A 217 -18.31 -4.64 7.98
CA VAL A 217 -18.78 -3.56 7.11
C VAL A 217 -18.75 -4.03 5.67
N GLU A 218 -19.93 -4.25 5.09
CA GLU A 218 -20.12 -4.64 3.70
C GLU A 218 -20.08 -3.41 2.80
N TRP A 219 -18.87 -2.89 2.60
CA TRP A 219 -18.61 -1.75 1.74
C TRP A 219 -17.31 -1.96 0.97
N SER A 220 -17.30 -1.51 -0.28
CA SER A 220 -16.12 -1.51 -1.14
C SER A 220 -15.76 -0.09 -1.58
N LEU A 221 -14.46 0.20 -1.66
CA LEU A 221 -13.98 1.48 -2.16
C LEU A 221 -14.35 1.69 -3.64
N GLN A 222 -15.09 2.77 -3.90
CA GLN A 222 -15.44 3.26 -5.23
C GLN A 222 -14.95 4.70 -5.42
N ASP A 223 -14.48 5.01 -6.64
CA ASP A 223 -14.05 6.37 -7.00
C ASP A 223 -15.26 7.33 -7.17
N PHE A 224 -16.42 6.75 -7.50
CA PHE A 224 -17.72 7.40 -7.67
C PHE A 224 -18.81 6.57 -6.99
N ASN A 225 -19.55 7.16 -6.03
CA ASN A 225 -20.55 6.46 -5.22
C ASN A 225 -21.99 6.72 -5.71
N GLY A 226 -22.15 7.11 -6.98
CA GLY A 226 -23.43 7.52 -7.55
C GLY A 226 -23.75 9.00 -7.36
N LEU A 227 -24.68 9.49 -8.17
CA LEU A 227 -25.11 10.90 -8.18
C LEU A 227 -25.68 11.35 -6.82
N TYR A 228 -26.40 10.48 -6.12
CA TYR A 228 -27.02 10.83 -4.84
C TYR A 228 -25.98 11.29 -3.80
N ILE A 229 -24.88 10.56 -3.65
CA ILE A 229 -23.85 10.87 -2.65
C ILE A 229 -22.92 11.98 -3.16
N ASP A 230 -22.39 11.85 -4.38
CA ASP A 230 -21.34 12.74 -4.85
C ASP A 230 -21.82 14.16 -5.20
N LEU A 231 -23.09 14.34 -5.63
CA LEU A 231 -23.64 15.69 -5.84
C LEU A 231 -23.92 16.41 -4.52
N ALA A 232 -24.34 15.67 -3.48
CA ALA A 232 -24.60 16.24 -2.16
C ALA A 232 -23.32 16.79 -1.50
N ASP A 233 -22.17 16.17 -1.76
CA ASP A 233 -20.87 16.60 -1.23
C ASP A 233 -20.30 17.89 -1.85
N TRP A 234 -20.89 18.37 -2.94
CA TRP A 234 -20.43 19.60 -3.60
C TRP A 234 -20.77 20.87 -2.79
N PHE A 235 -21.95 20.90 -2.17
CA PHE A 235 -22.51 22.09 -1.53
C PHE A 235 -22.21 22.17 -0.04
N CYS A 236 -22.05 23.40 0.45
CA CYS A 236 -22.12 23.73 1.87
C CYS A 236 -23.46 24.39 2.19
N ALA A 237 -23.87 24.48 3.46
CA ALA A 237 -25.17 25.05 3.81
C ALA A 237 -25.33 26.51 3.40
N SER A 238 -24.23 27.28 3.40
CA SER A 238 -24.20 28.65 2.90
C SER A 238 -24.57 28.76 1.42
N ASP A 239 -24.26 27.73 0.62
CA ASP A 239 -24.49 27.75 -0.84
C ASP A 239 -25.98 27.60 -1.18
N PHE A 240 -26.78 26.98 -0.30
CA PHE A 240 -28.21 26.81 -0.51
C PHE A 240 -28.98 28.15 -0.49
N THR A 241 -28.43 29.19 0.14
CA THR A 241 -29.07 30.51 0.21
C THR A 241 -29.30 31.16 -1.17
N PHE A 242 -28.57 30.73 -2.20
CA PHE A 242 -28.67 31.28 -3.56
C PHE A 242 -29.69 30.55 -4.44
N PHE A 243 -30.23 29.41 -4.00
CA PHE A 243 -31.13 28.56 -4.80
C PHE A 243 -32.45 29.24 -5.18
N PRO A 244 -33.10 30.05 -4.31
CA PRO A 244 -34.29 30.78 -4.72
C PRO A 244 -34.03 31.77 -5.87
N ALA A 245 -32.84 32.39 -5.91
CA ALA A 245 -32.48 33.30 -6.99
C ALA A 245 -32.28 32.56 -8.33
N LEU A 246 -31.77 31.32 -8.28
CA LEU A 246 -31.60 30.45 -9.45
C LEU A 246 -32.92 30.20 -10.17
N GLN A 247 -33.97 29.86 -9.42
CA GLN A 247 -35.31 29.63 -9.97
C GLN A 247 -35.92 30.91 -10.54
N ALA A 248 -35.87 32.02 -9.80
CA ALA A 248 -36.49 33.28 -10.21
C ALA A 248 -35.94 33.83 -11.53
N GLU A 249 -34.63 33.70 -11.76
CA GLU A 249 -34.02 34.17 -13.01
C GLU A 249 -34.30 33.21 -14.19
N PHE A 250 -34.46 31.91 -13.92
CA PHE A 250 -34.88 30.94 -14.94
C PHE A 250 -36.30 31.23 -15.43
N ASP A 251 -37.25 31.44 -14.52
CA ASP A 251 -38.64 31.74 -14.87
C ASP A 251 -38.78 33.05 -15.66
N LYS A 252 -37.87 34.01 -15.42
CA LYS A 252 -37.80 35.27 -16.15
C LYS A 252 -37.25 35.12 -17.58
N LYS A 253 -36.25 34.27 -17.78
CA LYS A 253 -35.55 34.12 -19.08
C LYS A 253 -36.10 33.01 -19.96
N VAL A 254 -36.81 32.03 -19.40
CA VAL A 254 -37.36 30.87 -20.12
C VAL A 254 -38.89 30.97 -20.15
N PRO A 255 -39.48 31.47 -21.25
CA PRO A 255 -40.91 31.78 -21.32
C PRO A 255 -41.85 30.54 -21.34
N GLU A 256 -41.33 29.33 -21.58
CA GLU A 256 -42.10 28.08 -21.63
C GLU A 256 -41.40 26.96 -20.82
N SER A 257 -41.39 27.07 -19.49
CA SER A 257 -40.73 26.11 -18.58
C SER A 257 -41.26 24.67 -18.71
N GLY A 258 -42.57 24.48 -18.90
CA GLY A 258 -43.17 23.15 -19.12
C GLY A 258 -42.76 22.50 -20.45
N ARG A 259 -42.53 23.31 -21.50
CA ARG A 259 -42.04 22.80 -22.79
C ARG A 259 -40.58 22.41 -22.74
N PHE A 260 -39.78 23.11 -21.93
CA PHE A 260 -38.37 22.76 -21.69
C PHE A 260 -38.20 21.34 -21.13
N LEU A 261 -39.14 20.88 -20.29
CA LEU A 261 -39.10 19.54 -19.70
C LEU A 261 -39.54 18.44 -20.67
N THR A 262 -40.44 18.75 -21.60
CA THR A 262 -41.07 17.76 -22.50
C THR A 262 -40.39 17.64 -23.87
N ASP A 263 -39.89 18.73 -24.43
CA ASP A 263 -39.27 18.78 -25.76
C ASP A 263 -37.75 18.98 -25.68
N SER A 264 -36.99 17.90 -25.91
CA SER A 264 -35.53 17.91 -25.88
C SER A 264 -34.90 18.80 -26.95
N LYS A 265 -35.53 18.98 -28.13
CA LYS A 265 -35.00 19.84 -29.20
C LYS A 265 -35.15 21.32 -28.84
N PHE A 266 -36.30 21.68 -28.29
CA PHE A 266 -36.53 23.01 -27.75
C PHE A 266 -35.54 23.30 -26.60
N ALA A 267 -35.37 22.36 -25.67
CA ALA A 267 -34.43 22.49 -24.56
C ALA A 267 -32.98 22.72 -25.03
N SER A 268 -32.50 21.94 -26.00
CA SER A 268 -31.16 22.14 -26.59
C SER A 268 -31.00 23.53 -27.22
N THR A 269 -32.00 24.00 -27.95
CA THR A 269 -31.97 25.35 -28.58
C THR A 269 -31.94 26.46 -27.53
N VAL A 270 -32.68 26.30 -26.43
CA VAL A 270 -32.67 27.23 -25.30
C VAL A 270 -31.31 27.22 -24.61
N ILE A 271 -30.73 26.05 -24.36
CA ILE A 271 -29.40 25.90 -23.75
C ILE A 271 -28.34 26.60 -24.60
N SER A 272 -28.26 26.36 -25.90
CA SER A 272 -27.29 27.03 -26.78
C SER A 272 -27.47 28.55 -26.79
N ARG A 273 -28.70 29.05 -26.65
CA ARG A 273 -28.96 30.50 -26.51
C ARG A 273 -28.46 31.03 -25.17
N LEU A 274 -28.70 30.31 -24.08
CA LEU A 274 -28.28 30.68 -22.73
C LEU A 274 -26.76 30.66 -22.58
N VAL A 275 -26.07 29.70 -23.22
CA VAL A 275 -24.59 29.66 -23.25
C VAL A 275 -24.03 30.87 -24.00
N LYS A 276 -24.60 31.22 -25.15
CA LYS A 276 -24.21 32.45 -25.87
C LYS A 276 -24.46 33.71 -25.05
N ASP A 277 -25.57 33.78 -24.32
CA ASP A 277 -25.85 34.88 -23.39
C ASP A 277 -24.86 34.91 -22.22
N ALA A 278 -24.47 33.75 -21.68
CA ALA A 278 -23.48 33.65 -20.61
C ALA A 278 -22.07 34.11 -21.03
N LEU A 279 -21.72 34.00 -22.31
CA LEU A 279 -20.46 34.55 -22.84
C LEU A 279 -20.46 36.09 -22.87
N VAL A 280 -21.64 36.72 -22.96
CA VAL A 280 -21.78 38.19 -23.00
C VAL A 280 -22.07 38.76 -21.60
N ASN A 281 -22.99 38.14 -20.87
CA ASN A 281 -23.37 38.49 -19.50
C ASN A 281 -23.27 37.23 -18.60
N PRO A 282 -22.08 36.95 -18.04
CA PRO A 282 -21.85 35.74 -17.28
C PRO A 282 -22.69 35.65 -16.01
N ALA A 283 -23.02 36.78 -15.37
CA ALA A 283 -23.75 36.78 -14.11
C ALA A 283 -25.16 36.21 -14.22
N SER A 284 -25.96 36.68 -15.18
CA SER A 284 -27.32 36.19 -15.36
C SER A 284 -27.37 34.88 -16.16
N GLY A 285 -26.49 34.71 -17.16
CA GLY A 285 -26.44 33.50 -17.98
C GLY A 285 -26.04 32.24 -17.19
N LEU A 286 -24.94 32.31 -16.41
CA LEU A 286 -24.48 31.17 -15.60
C LEU A 286 -25.45 30.79 -14.49
N LEU A 287 -26.17 31.77 -13.94
CA LEU A 287 -27.14 31.55 -12.89
C LEU A 287 -28.30 30.68 -13.40
N VAL A 288 -28.84 30.99 -14.59
CA VAL A 288 -29.86 30.16 -15.26
C VAL A 288 -29.31 28.78 -15.65
N LEU A 289 -28.10 28.72 -16.22
CA LEU A 289 -27.47 27.45 -16.61
C LEU A 289 -27.19 26.54 -15.40
N THR A 290 -26.84 27.13 -14.25
CA THR A 290 -26.66 26.38 -13.00
C THR A 290 -27.99 25.76 -12.58
N TYR A 291 -29.10 26.52 -12.59
CA TYR A 291 -30.42 25.96 -12.28
C TYR A 291 -30.82 24.79 -13.19
N VAL A 292 -30.53 24.92 -14.49
CA VAL A 292 -30.73 23.84 -15.47
C VAL A 292 -29.89 22.61 -15.13
N SER A 293 -28.61 22.81 -14.82
CA SER A 293 -27.67 21.73 -14.44
C SER A 293 -28.08 21.03 -13.14
N LEU A 294 -28.69 21.75 -12.18
CA LEU A 294 -29.27 21.17 -10.96
C LEU A 294 -30.57 20.37 -11.20
N GLY A 295 -31.02 20.21 -12.45
CA GLY A 295 -32.17 19.40 -12.81
C GLY A 295 -33.52 20.08 -12.59
N THR A 296 -33.58 21.42 -12.58
CA THR A 296 -34.83 22.18 -12.44
C THR A 296 -35.68 21.67 -11.28
N PHE A 297 -35.07 21.62 -10.08
CA PHE A 297 -35.59 20.88 -8.92
C PHE A 297 -37.01 21.30 -8.50
N ALA A 298 -37.41 22.57 -8.69
CA ALA A 298 -38.75 23.04 -8.33
C ALA A 298 -39.86 22.41 -9.19
N SER A 299 -39.53 21.86 -10.36
CA SER A 299 -40.48 21.18 -11.25
C SER A 299 -40.45 19.65 -11.13
N SER A 300 -39.74 19.11 -10.13
CA SER A 300 -39.61 17.68 -9.91
C SER A 300 -40.52 17.23 -8.77
N ASP A 301 -41.18 16.09 -8.93
CA ASP A 301 -42.17 15.58 -7.96
C ASP A 301 -41.62 14.49 -7.03
N SER A 302 -40.46 13.91 -7.37
CA SER A 302 -39.81 12.86 -6.59
C SER A 302 -38.29 12.91 -6.75
N LEU A 303 -37.56 12.21 -5.88
CA LEU A 303 -36.09 12.11 -5.93
C LEU A 303 -35.61 11.46 -7.23
N ASP A 304 -36.29 10.40 -7.67
CA ASP A 304 -35.95 9.68 -8.91
C ASP A 304 -36.16 10.58 -10.12
N ARG A 305 -37.29 11.30 -10.15
CA ARG A 305 -37.58 12.23 -11.25
C ARG A 305 -36.61 13.40 -11.29
N HIS A 306 -36.21 13.91 -10.12
CA HIS A 306 -35.18 14.95 -10.01
C HIS A 306 -33.83 14.44 -10.55
N THR A 307 -33.45 13.21 -10.21
CA THR A 307 -32.21 12.58 -10.71
C THR A 307 -32.25 12.38 -12.22
N GLU A 308 -33.39 11.97 -12.78
CA GLU A 308 -33.60 11.89 -14.24
C GLU A 308 -33.46 13.26 -14.92
N HIS A 309 -34.05 14.31 -14.34
CA HIS A 309 -33.91 15.67 -14.85
C HIS A 309 -32.45 16.16 -14.82
N ILE A 310 -31.69 15.83 -13.77
CA ILE A 310 -30.25 16.12 -13.69
C ILE A 310 -29.51 15.42 -14.83
N ARG A 311 -29.74 14.11 -15.04
CA ARG A 311 -29.11 13.35 -16.14
C ARG A 311 -29.43 13.97 -17.50
N ARG A 312 -30.72 14.17 -17.80
CA ARG A 312 -31.18 14.73 -19.07
C ARG A 312 -30.59 16.12 -19.34
N ASN A 313 -30.68 17.03 -18.38
CA ASN A 313 -30.25 18.41 -18.58
C ASN A 313 -28.72 18.52 -18.77
N ASN A 314 -27.93 17.72 -18.04
CA ASN A 314 -26.47 17.74 -18.19
C ASN A 314 -26.00 17.02 -19.47
N LEU A 315 -26.71 16.00 -19.95
CA LEU A 315 -26.46 15.43 -21.28
C LEU A 315 -26.70 16.47 -22.39
N LEU A 316 -27.74 17.30 -22.28
CA LEU A 316 -27.97 18.39 -23.24
C LEU A 316 -26.90 19.49 -23.16
N LEU A 317 -26.27 19.69 -22.00
CA LEU A 317 -25.16 20.64 -21.83
C LEU A 317 -23.83 20.12 -22.39
N CYS A 318 -23.69 18.80 -22.62
CA CYS A 318 -22.46 18.18 -23.13
C CYS A 318 -22.02 18.78 -24.48
N SER A 319 -22.96 19.12 -25.36
CA SER A 319 -22.65 19.73 -26.66
C SER A 319 -22.02 21.12 -26.58
N GLU A 320 -22.19 21.82 -25.45
CA GLU A 320 -21.69 23.17 -25.22
C GLU A 320 -20.48 23.23 -24.26
N VAL A 321 -19.93 22.07 -23.88
CA VAL A 321 -18.78 21.95 -22.97
C VAL A 321 -17.57 22.78 -23.42
N PRO A 322 -17.18 22.86 -24.71
CA PRO A 322 -16.05 23.71 -25.13
C PRO A 322 -16.22 25.18 -24.71
N ASN A 323 -17.42 25.74 -24.91
CA ASN A 323 -17.74 27.12 -24.56
C ASN A 323 -17.77 27.33 -23.04
N LEU A 324 -18.34 26.37 -22.30
CA LEU A 324 -18.41 26.40 -20.85
C LEU A 324 -17.02 26.32 -20.19
N VAL A 325 -16.11 25.51 -20.75
CA VAL A 325 -14.74 25.38 -20.27
C VAL A 325 -13.93 26.65 -20.54
N GLU A 326 -14.08 27.27 -21.71
CA GLU A 326 -13.46 28.55 -22.02
C GLU A 326 -13.93 29.65 -21.05
N LEU A 327 -15.25 29.76 -20.84
CA LEU A 327 -15.83 30.69 -19.89
C LEU A 327 -15.34 30.46 -18.46
N PHE A 328 -15.29 29.20 -18.02
CA PHE A 328 -14.74 28.82 -16.71
C PHE A 328 -13.29 29.27 -16.55
N LYS A 329 -12.43 29.04 -17.56
CA LYS A 329 -11.02 29.45 -17.51
C LYS A 329 -10.85 30.95 -17.37
N ILE A 330 -11.62 31.74 -18.13
CA ILE A 330 -11.60 33.21 -18.06
C ILE A 330 -11.96 33.66 -16.64
N ILE A 331 -13.07 33.15 -16.09
CA ILE A 331 -13.53 33.49 -14.73
C ILE A 331 -12.50 33.07 -13.67
N ALA A 332 -11.91 31.88 -13.81
CA ALA A 332 -10.89 31.40 -12.88
C ALA A 332 -9.64 32.28 -12.90
N ILE A 333 -9.20 32.73 -14.08
CA ILE A 333 -8.08 33.69 -14.22
C ILE A 333 -8.44 35.03 -13.56
N ASN A 334 -9.65 35.55 -13.74
CA ASN A 334 -10.10 36.78 -13.09
C ASN A 334 -10.09 36.63 -11.56
N CYS A 335 -10.55 35.50 -11.01
CA CYS A 335 -10.47 35.21 -9.58
C CYS A 335 -9.02 35.16 -9.03
N ARG A 336 -8.05 34.83 -9.91
CA ARG A 336 -6.63 34.71 -9.58
C ARG A 336 -5.93 36.07 -9.64
N ASP A 337 -6.15 36.83 -10.70
CA ASP A 337 -5.34 38.01 -11.03
C ASP A 337 -6.03 39.34 -10.66
N ASP A 338 -7.35 39.47 -10.84
CA ASP A 338 -8.05 40.75 -10.67
C ASP A 338 -8.11 41.22 -9.22
N SER A 339 -8.17 42.55 -9.05
CA SER A 339 -8.34 43.23 -7.76
C SER A 339 -9.75 43.77 -7.52
N GLU A 340 -10.57 43.90 -8.58
CA GLU A 340 -11.90 44.50 -8.53
C GLU A 340 -13.00 43.43 -8.55
N ASN A 341 -14.14 43.70 -7.89
CA ASN A 341 -15.34 42.84 -7.88
C ASN A 341 -15.10 41.34 -7.58
N LEU A 342 -14.08 41.03 -6.77
CA LEU A 342 -13.70 39.67 -6.38
C LEU A 342 -14.87 38.82 -5.86
N LYS A 343 -15.83 39.43 -5.14
CA LYS A 343 -17.02 38.72 -4.64
C LYS A 343 -17.89 38.18 -5.78
N GLU A 344 -18.11 38.99 -6.81
CA GLU A 344 -18.88 38.59 -7.99
C GLU A 344 -18.14 37.50 -8.76
N SER A 345 -16.86 37.70 -9.07
CA SER A 345 -16.02 36.69 -9.73
C SER A 345 -16.01 35.36 -8.97
N THR A 346 -15.95 35.41 -7.64
CA THR A 346 -16.01 34.23 -6.76
C THR A 346 -17.34 33.49 -6.86
N MET A 347 -18.45 34.19 -7.06
CA MET A 347 -19.78 33.58 -7.30
C MET A 347 -19.88 33.00 -8.71
N LEU A 348 -19.38 33.71 -9.73
CA LEU A 348 -19.33 33.20 -11.11
C LEU A 348 -18.48 31.93 -11.21
N LEU A 349 -17.35 31.89 -10.49
CA LEU A 349 -16.48 30.71 -10.42
C LEU A 349 -17.23 29.53 -9.81
N PHE A 350 -18.03 29.76 -8.77
CA PHE A 350 -18.85 28.73 -8.17
C PHE A 350 -19.92 28.19 -9.13
N TYR A 351 -20.65 29.07 -9.83
CA TYR A 351 -21.66 28.64 -10.80
C TYR A 351 -21.05 27.84 -11.96
N SER A 352 -19.99 28.36 -12.58
CA SER A 352 -19.29 27.69 -13.67
C SER A 352 -18.66 26.35 -13.24
N SER A 353 -18.01 26.29 -12.07
CA SER A 353 -17.47 25.03 -11.54
C SER A 353 -18.56 24.03 -11.16
N THR A 354 -19.73 24.48 -10.68
CA THR A 354 -20.88 23.61 -10.39
C THR A 354 -21.39 22.95 -11.65
N ILE A 355 -21.57 23.72 -12.74
CA ILE A 355 -22.00 23.17 -14.04
C ILE A 355 -21.01 22.11 -14.52
N LEU A 356 -19.71 22.40 -14.51
CA LEU A 356 -18.69 21.44 -14.93
C LEU A 356 -18.64 20.20 -14.02
N TYR A 357 -18.82 20.37 -12.71
CA TYR A 357 -18.86 19.25 -11.76
C TYR A 357 -20.05 18.33 -12.00
N PHE A 358 -21.24 18.89 -12.25
CA PHE A 358 -22.45 18.13 -12.55
C PHE A 358 -22.37 17.42 -13.89
N ILE A 359 -21.91 18.10 -14.96
CA ILE A 359 -21.64 17.47 -16.25
C ILE A 359 -20.67 16.29 -16.07
N SER A 360 -19.54 16.52 -15.38
CA SER A 360 -18.55 15.47 -15.17
C SER A 360 -19.11 14.28 -14.39
N SER A 361 -19.90 14.55 -13.34
CA SER A 361 -20.51 13.50 -12.51
C SER A 361 -21.55 12.67 -13.28
N VAL A 362 -22.36 13.31 -14.12
CA VAL A 362 -23.34 12.61 -14.98
C VAL A 362 -22.64 11.80 -16.07
N CYS A 363 -21.58 12.34 -16.69
CA CYS A 363 -20.78 11.60 -17.66
C CYS A 363 -20.08 10.37 -17.04
N ILE A 364 -19.72 10.40 -15.75
CA ILE A 364 -19.19 9.23 -15.03
C ILE A 364 -20.30 8.21 -14.79
N ASP A 365 -21.46 8.65 -14.29
CA ASP A 365 -22.62 7.78 -14.00
C ASP A 365 -23.11 7.01 -15.23
N LEU A 366 -23.16 7.67 -16.39
CA LEU A 366 -23.67 7.10 -17.64
C LEU A 366 -22.57 6.56 -18.56
N ARG A 367 -21.33 6.43 -18.08
CA ARG A 367 -20.20 6.04 -18.95
C ARG A 367 -20.37 4.65 -19.56
N GLU A 368 -20.94 3.71 -18.81
CA GLU A 368 -21.15 2.33 -19.27
C GLU A 368 -22.14 2.23 -20.43
N GLU A 369 -23.04 3.22 -20.59
CA GLU A 369 -23.99 3.28 -21.71
C GLU A 369 -23.31 3.62 -23.05
N ASN A 370 -22.02 3.99 -23.04
CA ASN A 370 -21.21 4.30 -24.23
C ASN A 370 -21.86 5.30 -25.20
N LEU A 371 -22.55 6.31 -24.64
CA LEU A 371 -23.18 7.37 -25.42
C LEU A 371 -22.11 8.21 -26.16
N ARG A 372 -22.40 8.56 -27.42
CA ARG A 372 -21.49 9.33 -28.27
C ARG A 372 -21.20 10.72 -27.69
N GLU A 373 -22.19 11.32 -27.06
CA GLU A 373 -22.13 12.61 -26.40
C GLU A 373 -21.07 12.62 -25.27
N ILE A 374 -20.91 11.50 -24.56
CA ILE A 374 -19.94 11.37 -23.47
C ILE A 374 -18.51 11.30 -24.04
N GLN A 375 -18.30 10.53 -25.11
CA GLN A 375 -17.00 10.44 -25.77
C GLN A 375 -16.58 11.80 -26.36
N GLU A 376 -17.49 12.49 -27.06
CA GLU A 376 -17.25 13.84 -27.58
C GLU A 376 -16.95 14.85 -26.46
N THR A 377 -17.58 14.70 -25.28
CA THR A 377 -17.30 15.51 -24.09
C THR A 377 -15.91 15.25 -23.54
N ILE A 378 -15.49 13.99 -23.40
CA ILE A 378 -14.15 13.62 -22.92
C ILE A 378 -13.08 14.18 -23.86
N GLU A 379 -13.25 14.02 -25.18
CA GLU A 379 -12.34 14.59 -26.17
C GLU A 379 -12.29 16.12 -26.11
N SER A 380 -13.43 16.77 -25.90
CA SER A 380 -13.51 18.23 -25.79
C SER A 380 -12.78 18.73 -24.54
N LEU A 381 -12.92 18.04 -23.41
CA LEU A 381 -12.22 18.35 -22.17
C LEU A 381 -10.70 18.11 -22.30
N GLU A 382 -10.29 17.07 -23.01
CA GLU A 382 -8.89 16.79 -23.32
C GLU A 382 -8.28 17.88 -24.20
N LYS A 383 -8.92 18.22 -25.33
CA LYS A 383 -8.48 19.29 -26.24
C LYS A 383 -8.40 20.65 -25.54
N ALA A 384 -9.23 20.86 -24.52
CA ALA A 384 -9.22 22.05 -23.71
C ALA A 384 -8.14 22.05 -22.61
N ASP A 385 -7.30 21.01 -22.44
CA ASP A 385 -6.25 20.96 -21.41
C ASP A 385 -6.75 21.34 -19.98
N ILE A 386 -7.97 20.94 -19.63
CA ILE A 386 -8.60 21.38 -18.37
C ILE A 386 -7.87 20.83 -17.14
N LEU A 387 -7.39 19.58 -17.19
CA LEU A 387 -6.64 18.97 -16.08
C LEU A 387 -5.32 19.71 -15.81
N GLN A 388 -4.61 20.06 -16.88
CA GLN A 388 -3.36 20.82 -16.82
C GLN A 388 -3.61 22.23 -16.30
N PHE A 389 -4.70 22.88 -16.74
CA PHE A 389 -5.12 24.18 -16.24
C PHE A 389 -5.41 24.15 -14.74
N LEU A 390 -6.22 23.21 -14.25
CA LEU A 390 -6.55 23.11 -12.82
C LEU A 390 -5.32 22.79 -11.97
N THR A 391 -4.41 21.95 -12.46
CA THR A 391 -3.15 21.64 -11.75
C THR A 391 -2.28 22.87 -11.59
N ARG A 392 -2.13 23.68 -12.64
CA ARG A 392 -1.42 24.97 -12.58
C ARG A 392 -2.14 26.01 -11.73
N TYR A 393 -3.46 25.96 -11.70
CA TYR A 393 -4.28 26.82 -10.84
C TYR A 393 -4.02 26.53 -9.35
N ILE A 394 -3.96 25.24 -8.98
CA ILE A 394 -3.59 24.78 -7.63
C ILE A 394 -2.15 25.17 -7.31
N GLU A 395 -1.22 25.02 -8.27
CA GLU A 395 0.15 25.49 -8.09
C GLU A 395 0.20 27.00 -7.79
N HIS A 396 -0.54 27.82 -8.53
CA HIS A 396 -0.57 29.26 -8.26
C HIS A 396 -1.10 29.55 -6.85
N TRP A 397 -2.15 28.84 -6.43
CA TRP A 397 -2.72 28.99 -5.09
C TRP A 397 -1.71 28.70 -3.98
N ARG A 398 -0.79 27.73 -4.17
CA ARG A 398 0.31 27.46 -3.23
C ARG A 398 1.16 28.70 -2.95
N TRP A 399 1.45 29.48 -3.98
CA TRP A 399 2.34 30.64 -3.88
C TRP A 399 1.58 31.93 -3.55
N ASN A 400 0.34 32.07 -4.04
CA ASN A 400 -0.51 33.24 -3.89
C ASN A 400 -1.94 32.83 -3.49
N SER A 401 -2.12 32.49 -2.21
CA SER A 401 -3.42 32.01 -1.72
C SER A 401 -4.43 33.16 -1.62
N ARG A 402 -5.50 33.11 -2.42
CA ARG A 402 -6.66 34.04 -2.33
C ARG A 402 -7.95 33.26 -2.03
N LEU A 403 -8.81 33.82 -1.18
CA LEU A 403 -10.12 33.22 -0.86
C LEU A 403 -11.06 33.15 -2.09
N SER A 404 -10.90 34.08 -3.04
CA SER A 404 -11.68 34.13 -4.28
C SER A 404 -11.51 32.90 -5.18
N MET A 405 -10.41 32.17 -5.03
CA MET A 405 -10.05 31.03 -5.87
C MET A 405 -10.82 29.73 -5.53
N ARG A 406 -11.61 29.71 -4.44
CA ARG A 406 -12.42 28.56 -3.97
C ARG A 406 -11.72 27.20 -4.13
N ILE A 407 -10.51 27.08 -3.58
CA ILE A 407 -9.62 25.93 -3.82
C ILE A 407 -10.28 24.56 -3.55
N ARG A 408 -11.16 24.46 -2.55
CA ARG A 408 -11.94 23.25 -2.26
C ARG A 408 -12.72 22.75 -3.48
N ASN A 409 -13.49 23.63 -4.11
CA ASN A 409 -14.31 23.30 -5.28
C ASN A 409 -13.42 22.90 -6.46
N ILE A 410 -12.27 23.55 -6.62
CA ILE A 410 -11.29 23.21 -7.65
C ILE A 410 -10.67 21.83 -7.43
N ILE A 411 -10.31 21.47 -6.19
CA ILE A 411 -9.80 20.13 -5.85
C ILE A 411 -10.88 19.07 -6.12
N ASN A 412 -12.12 19.30 -5.68
CA ASN A 412 -13.23 18.38 -5.91
C ASN A 412 -13.53 18.21 -7.42
N LEU A 413 -13.47 19.29 -8.19
CA LEU A 413 -13.64 19.27 -9.64
C LEU A 413 -12.50 18.51 -10.33
N LEU A 414 -11.25 18.76 -9.93
CA LEU A 414 -10.08 18.02 -10.45
C LEU A 414 -10.22 16.52 -10.19
N TYR A 415 -10.67 16.13 -8.99
CA TYR A 415 -10.90 14.73 -8.66
C TYR A 415 -11.89 14.07 -9.63
N LYS A 416 -13.07 14.68 -9.85
CA LYS A 416 -14.07 14.12 -10.77
C LYS A 416 -13.62 14.16 -12.23
N LEU A 417 -12.93 15.20 -12.67
CA LEU A 417 -12.38 15.25 -14.03
C LEU A 417 -11.30 14.18 -14.27
N LEU A 418 -10.49 13.84 -13.26
CA LEU A 418 -9.55 12.72 -13.34
C LEU A 418 -10.28 11.38 -13.45
N VAL A 419 -11.32 11.15 -12.64
CA VAL A 419 -12.16 9.94 -12.75
C VAL A 419 -12.80 9.83 -14.14
N LEU A 420 -13.30 10.93 -14.69
CA LEU A 420 -13.89 10.96 -16.03
C LEU A 420 -12.87 10.68 -17.14
N GLN A 421 -11.75 11.43 -17.17
CA GLN A 421 -10.78 11.35 -18.26
C GLN A 421 -9.85 10.15 -18.17
N PHE A 422 -9.44 9.71 -16.98
CA PHE A 422 -8.57 8.53 -16.85
C PHE A 422 -9.40 7.26 -16.71
N GLY A 423 -10.45 7.30 -15.89
CA GLY A 423 -11.30 6.16 -15.62
C GLY A 423 -11.42 5.83 -14.16
N ASP A 424 -12.50 5.12 -13.86
CA ASP A 424 -12.79 4.52 -12.57
C ASP A 424 -12.00 3.21 -12.37
N ARG A 425 -12.26 2.55 -11.23
CA ARG A 425 -11.65 1.28 -10.88
C ARG A 425 -11.86 0.20 -11.94
N ASN A 426 -13.08 0.07 -12.48
CA ASN A 426 -13.43 -0.97 -13.45
C ASN A 426 -12.73 -0.75 -14.78
N LEU A 427 -12.71 0.50 -15.27
CA LEU A 427 -12.01 0.81 -16.51
C LEU A 427 -10.50 0.64 -16.39
N HIS A 428 -9.92 1.01 -15.25
CA HIS A 428 -8.50 0.74 -15.02
C HIS A 428 -8.18 -0.74 -15.10
N LYS A 429 -9.02 -1.61 -14.52
CA LYS A 429 -8.86 -3.07 -14.58
C LYS A 429 -8.83 -3.55 -16.03
N ARG A 430 -9.84 -3.21 -16.82
CA ARG A 430 -9.93 -3.55 -18.26
C ARG A 430 -8.73 -3.02 -19.06
N THR A 431 -8.31 -1.79 -18.75
CA THR A 431 -7.14 -1.17 -19.40
C THR A 431 -5.85 -1.90 -19.04
N LYS A 432 -5.67 -2.28 -17.77
CA LYS A 432 -4.51 -3.04 -17.28
C LYS A 432 -4.42 -4.40 -17.97
N GLU A 433 -5.53 -5.13 -18.05
CA GLU A 433 -5.61 -6.42 -18.76
C GLU A 433 -5.15 -6.28 -20.21
N TYR A 434 -5.72 -5.32 -20.94
CA TYR A 434 -5.37 -5.06 -22.33
C TYR A 434 -3.89 -4.69 -22.53
N ILE A 435 -3.33 -3.83 -21.67
CA ILE A 435 -1.91 -3.44 -21.76
C ILE A 435 -0.99 -4.61 -21.40
N CYS A 436 -1.36 -5.45 -20.43
CA CYS A 436 -0.62 -6.67 -20.09
C CYS A 436 -0.60 -7.66 -21.27
N GLU A 437 -1.73 -7.87 -21.93
CA GLU A 437 -1.84 -8.72 -23.14
C GLU A 437 -0.95 -8.19 -24.27
N LEU A 438 -0.97 -6.87 -24.49
CA LEU A 438 -0.16 -6.20 -25.52
C LEU A 438 1.35 -6.41 -25.34
N HIS A 439 1.81 -6.61 -24.10
CA HIS A 439 3.21 -6.88 -23.74
C HIS A 439 3.51 -8.37 -23.49
N GLY A 440 2.60 -9.25 -23.91
CA GLY A 440 2.75 -10.70 -23.83
C GLY A 440 2.81 -11.26 -22.41
N ILE A 441 2.22 -10.57 -21.43
CA ILE A 441 2.17 -11.00 -20.03
C ILE A 441 0.90 -11.84 -19.84
N LYS A 442 1.04 -13.16 -19.82
CA LYS A 442 -0.09 -14.10 -19.61
C LYS A 442 -0.41 -14.17 -18.12
N ARG A 443 -1.63 -13.80 -17.73
CA ARG A 443 -2.18 -14.16 -16.42
C ARG A 443 -2.59 -15.63 -16.44
N SER A 444 -2.18 -16.41 -15.44
CA SER A 444 -2.62 -17.80 -15.28
C SER A 444 -4.11 -17.81 -14.90
N ASN A 445 -4.99 -17.94 -15.90
CA ASN A 445 -6.45 -17.99 -15.73
C ASN A 445 -6.96 -19.33 -15.15
N ASN A 446 -6.12 -20.10 -14.46
CA ASN A 446 -6.54 -21.38 -13.89
C ASN A 446 -7.15 -21.19 -12.50
N SER A 447 -8.45 -20.88 -12.48
CA SER A 447 -9.32 -20.83 -11.30
C SER A 447 -9.29 -22.13 -10.46
N SER A 448 -8.84 -23.26 -11.01
CA SER A 448 -8.83 -24.56 -10.34
C SER A 448 -7.59 -24.87 -9.51
N THR A 449 -6.47 -24.15 -9.67
CA THR A 449 -5.27 -24.32 -8.83
C THR A 449 -4.56 -22.98 -8.67
N LYS A 450 -4.72 -22.31 -7.51
CA LYS A 450 -3.96 -21.11 -7.16
C LYS A 450 -2.47 -21.46 -7.06
N GLN A 451 -1.74 -21.44 -8.18
CA GLN A 451 -0.30 -21.72 -8.23
C GLN A 451 0.45 -20.64 -7.45
N CYS A 452 1.28 -20.99 -6.46
CA CYS A 452 2.10 -20.01 -5.76
C CYS A 452 3.15 -19.42 -6.72
N THR A 453 3.33 -18.10 -6.70
CA THR A 453 4.27 -17.38 -7.59
C THR A 453 5.60 -17.10 -6.90
N ILE A 454 6.64 -16.84 -7.69
CA ILE A 454 7.94 -16.34 -7.21
C ILE A 454 8.34 -15.05 -7.93
N SER A 455 8.88 -14.09 -7.17
CA SER A 455 9.47 -12.86 -7.70
C SER A 455 10.72 -13.15 -8.55
N PRO A 456 10.94 -12.44 -9.68
CA PRO A 456 12.15 -12.57 -10.50
C PRO A 456 13.44 -12.41 -9.69
N LEU A 457 13.44 -11.53 -8.69
CA LEU A 457 14.59 -11.28 -7.82
C LEU A 457 14.94 -12.49 -6.95
N HIS A 458 13.91 -13.14 -6.40
CA HIS A 458 14.08 -14.36 -5.60
C HIS A 458 14.53 -15.54 -6.47
N TYR A 459 14.03 -15.61 -7.71
CA TYR A 459 14.48 -16.62 -8.65
C TYR A 459 15.95 -16.39 -9.07
N GLN A 460 16.36 -15.16 -9.32
CA GLN A 460 17.77 -14.85 -9.61
C GLN A 460 18.68 -15.17 -8.41
N ALA A 461 18.27 -14.83 -7.18
CA ALA A 461 19.00 -15.21 -5.98
C ALA A 461 19.17 -16.75 -5.84
N PHE A 462 18.12 -17.50 -6.17
CA PHE A 462 18.18 -18.97 -6.24
C PHE A 462 19.14 -19.45 -7.34
N ARG A 463 19.12 -18.85 -8.54
CA ARG A 463 20.06 -19.20 -9.63
C ARG A 463 21.50 -18.97 -9.21
N GLU A 464 21.81 -17.84 -8.57
CA GLU A 464 23.16 -17.58 -8.02
C GLU A 464 23.57 -18.63 -6.98
N ASP A 465 22.67 -19.00 -6.07
CA ASP A 465 22.90 -20.02 -5.05
C ASP A 465 23.18 -21.41 -5.64
N ILE A 466 22.45 -21.78 -6.71
CA ILE A 466 22.64 -23.06 -7.39
C ILE A 466 23.91 -23.05 -8.23
N THR A 467 24.17 -22.01 -9.01
CA THR A 467 25.39 -21.90 -9.84
C THR A 467 26.65 -21.91 -8.99
N ALA A 468 26.64 -21.29 -7.81
CA ALA A 468 27.78 -21.34 -6.90
C ALA A 468 28.04 -22.76 -6.36
N ARG A 469 26.99 -23.55 -6.12
CA ARG A 469 27.09 -24.93 -5.60
C ARG A 469 27.37 -25.96 -6.67
N PHE A 470 26.76 -25.80 -7.84
CA PHE A 470 26.80 -26.70 -8.98
C PHE A 470 27.14 -25.89 -10.24
N PRO A 471 28.42 -25.51 -10.44
CA PRO A 471 28.83 -24.64 -11.54
C PRO A 471 28.48 -25.17 -12.94
N ASP A 472 28.47 -26.49 -13.10
CA ASP A 472 28.18 -27.14 -14.38
C ASP A 472 26.67 -27.26 -14.67
N TYR A 473 25.81 -26.96 -13.68
CA TYR A 473 24.35 -27.00 -13.85
C TYR A 473 23.80 -25.68 -14.37
N VAL A 474 23.32 -25.70 -15.61
CA VAL A 474 22.68 -24.54 -16.22
C VAL A 474 21.22 -24.46 -15.77
N THR A 475 20.94 -23.53 -14.86
CA THR A 475 19.56 -23.22 -14.46
C THR A 475 18.76 -22.62 -15.62
N PRO A 476 17.47 -23.00 -15.80
CA PRO A 476 16.58 -22.34 -16.76
C PRO A 476 16.55 -20.83 -16.54
N THR A 477 16.37 -20.05 -17.60
CA THR A 477 16.34 -18.57 -17.48
C THR A 477 15.02 -18.04 -16.96
N GLY A 478 13.90 -18.77 -17.15
CA GLY A 478 12.57 -18.35 -16.68
C GLY A 478 12.11 -16.99 -17.25
N GLY A 479 12.65 -16.55 -18.40
CA GLY A 479 12.33 -15.25 -19.00
C GLY A 479 13.09 -14.05 -18.41
N LEU A 480 14.08 -14.27 -17.55
CA LEU A 480 14.99 -13.22 -17.05
C LEU A 480 15.88 -12.63 -18.17
N PRO A 481 16.25 -11.34 -18.08
CA PRO A 481 17.20 -10.72 -19.00
C PRO A 481 18.60 -11.33 -18.86
N ALA A 482 19.45 -11.16 -19.88
CA ALA A 482 20.83 -11.61 -19.82
C ALA A 482 21.63 -10.80 -18.77
N ASP A 483 22.53 -11.47 -18.04
CA ASP A 483 23.37 -10.85 -17.01
C ASP A 483 24.37 -9.87 -17.66
N GLY A 484 24.02 -8.58 -17.69
CA GLY A 484 24.84 -7.48 -18.20
C GLY A 484 25.41 -6.58 -17.10
N ASP A 485 25.39 -7.06 -15.85
CA ASP A 485 25.66 -6.23 -14.68
C ASP A 485 27.12 -5.78 -14.60
N ASN A 486 27.28 -4.47 -14.42
CA ASN A 486 28.56 -3.82 -14.17
C ASN A 486 28.60 -3.37 -12.71
N SER A 487 29.56 -3.87 -11.95
CA SER A 487 29.78 -3.50 -10.53
C SER A 487 30.12 -2.02 -10.32
N ASN A 488 30.35 -1.26 -11.40
CA ASN A 488 30.62 0.17 -11.34
C ASN A 488 29.39 1.04 -11.65
N SER A 489 28.27 0.46 -12.10
CA SER A 489 27.06 1.22 -12.42
C SER A 489 26.25 1.54 -11.18
N LEU A 490 25.64 2.73 -11.10
CA LEU A 490 24.65 3.04 -10.06
C LEU A 490 23.42 2.14 -10.13
N SER A 491 23.14 1.54 -11.30
CA SER A 491 22.03 0.61 -11.47
C SER A 491 22.16 -0.69 -10.67
N GLN A 492 23.36 -1.05 -10.21
CA GLN A 492 23.59 -2.25 -9.39
C GLN A 492 22.87 -2.21 -8.04
N PHE A 493 22.58 -1.00 -7.53
CA PHE A 493 21.87 -0.82 -6.27
C PHE A 493 20.35 -0.97 -6.44
N LEU A 494 19.86 -1.17 -7.66
CA LEU A 494 18.45 -1.43 -7.94
C LEU A 494 18.22 -2.94 -8.01
N GLU A 495 17.19 -3.42 -7.30
CA GLU A 495 16.78 -4.84 -7.31
C GLU A 495 17.96 -5.79 -7.01
N ILE A 496 18.60 -5.62 -5.84
CA ILE A 496 19.77 -6.43 -5.42
C ILE A 496 19.31 -7.86 -5.08
N PRO A 497 19.76 -8.91 -5.80
CA PRO A 497 19.42 -10.28 -5.47
C PRO A 497 20.10 -10.68 -4.16
N ARG A 498 19.30 -11.13 -3.19
CA ARG A 498 19.77 -11.58 -1.86
C ARG A 498 20.01 -13.09 -1.86
N SER A 499 21.06 -13.52 -2.56
CA SER A 499 21.52 -14.91 -2.56
C SER A 499 22.19 -15.27 -1.24
N LYS A 500 22.06 -16.52 -0.80
CA LYS A 500 22.76 -17.03 0.39
C LYS A 500 24.27 -17.04 0.18
N VAL A 501 24.74 -17.17 -1.06
CA VAL A 501 26.15 -17.09 -1.47
C VAL A 501 26.78 -15.75 -1.11
N LYS A 502 26.09 -14.65 -1.43
CA LYS A 502 26.58 -13.28 -1.19
C LYS A 502 26.37 -12.79 0.25
N ASN A 503 25.86 -13.64 1.14
CA ASN A 503 25.67 -13.28 2.54
C ASN A 503 27.04 -12.96 3.19
N PRO A 504 27.20 -11.79 3.84
CA PRO A 504 28.46 -11.42 4.49
C PRO A 504 28.94 -12.43 5.55
N MET A 505 28.03 -13.23 6.13
CA MET A 505 28.41 -14.34 7.01
C MET A 505 29.36 -15.35 6.35
N ASN A 506 29.26 -15.59 5.05
CA ASN A 506 30.15 -16.52 4.36
C ASN A 506 31.61 -16.04 4.34
N LEU A 507 31.87 -14.75 4.53
CA LEU A 507 33.23 -14.21 4.58
C LEU A 507 33.97 -14.61 5.85
N SER A 508 33.24 -14.89 6.94
CA SER A 508 33.80 -15.35 8.22
C SER A 508 33.83 -16.87 8.36
N LEU A 509 33.14 -17.60 7.48
CA LEU A 509 33.17 -19.06 7.44
C LEU A 509 34.44 -19.57 6.76
N ALA A 510 35.03 -20.62 7.34
CA ALA A 510 36.22 -21.25 6.77
C ALA A 510 35.95 -21.81 5.37
N VAL A 511 36.98 -21.78 4.53
CA VAL A 511 36.96 -22.48 3.23
C VAL A 511 36.78 -23.98 3.50
N PRO A 512 35.88 -24.68 2.80
CA PRO A 512 35.74 -26.12 2.95
C PRO A 512 37.08 -26.82 2.64
N GLU A 513 37.64 -27.54 3.61
CA GLU A 513 38.90 -28.27 3.43
C GLU A 513 38.67 -29.56 2.64
N GLN A 514 39.43 -29.74 1.56
CA GLN A 514 39.40 -30.95 0.74
C GLN A 514 40.37 -31.99 1.32
N HIS A 515 39.84 -33.08 1.89
CA HIS A 515 40.66 -34.24 2.21
C HIS A 515 40.92 -35.07 0.94
N LEU A 516 41.83 -34.59 0.09
CA LEU A 516 42.38 -35.38 -1.02
C LEU A 516 43.27 -36.50 -0.47
N ALA A 517 42.70 -37.68 -0.18
CA ALA A 517 43.29 -38.99 -0.46
C ALA A 517 42.57 -40.11 0.30
N THR A 518 41.83 -40.98 -0.40
CA THR A 518 42.01 -42.46 -0.45
C THR A 518 40.89 -43.10 -1.28
N PRO A 519 41.10 -44.27 -1.91
CA PRO A 519 40.18 -44.85 -2.91
C PRO A 519 38.86 -45.41 -2.36
N ALA A 520 38.50 -45.10 -1.12
CA ALA A 520 37.22 -45.48 -0.53
C ALA A 520 36.70 -44.30 0.30
N PRO A 521 35.53 -43.72 -0.06
CA PRO A 521 34.97 -42.60 0.68
C PRO A 521 34.53 -43.12 2.04
N SER A 522 35.31 -42.83 3.07
CA SER A 522 34.82 -42.95 4.44
C SER A 522 33.89 -41.76 4.69
N PRO A 523 32.71 -41.94 5.31
CA PRO A 523 31.86 -40.81 5.68
C PRO A 523 32.70 -39.83 6.51
N PRO A 524 32.52 -38.50 6.32
CA PRO A 524 33.32 -37.51 7.04
C PRO A 524 33.25 -37.81 8.53
N GLY A 525 34.40 -38.08 9.13
CA GLY A 525 34.47 -38.42 10.55
C GLY A 525 33.86 -37.28 11.38
N SER A 526 33.10 -37.62 12.41
CA SER A 526 32.56 -36.65 13.36
C SER A 526 33.69 -35.71 13.81
N PRO A 527 33.49 -34.38 13.81
CA PRO A 527 34.57 -33.41 13.96
C PRO A 527 35.32 -33.63 15.29
N SER A 528 36.63 -33.80 15.20
CA SER A 528 37.50 -34.02 16.36
C SER A 528 37.75 -32.70 17.11
N THR A 529 37.50 -32.71 18.42
CA THR A 529 37.61 -31.55 19.32
C THR A 529 39.06 -31.16 19.67
N VAL A 530 40.06 -31.57 18.88
CA VAL A 530 41.46 -31.51 19.29
C VAL A 530 42.26 -30.65 18.32
N GLN A 531 42.37 -29.37 18.65
CA GLN A 531 43.61 -28.59 18.57
C GLN A 531 43.42 -27.26 19.33
N ALA A 532 43.56 -27.35 20.65
CA ALA A 532 43.80 -26.20 21.49
C ALA A 532 45.28 -25.86 21.42
N ASN A 533 45.63 -24.77 20.72
CA ASN A 533 46.76 -23.89 21.04
C ASN A 533 46.78 -22.72 20.05
N THR A 534 46.06 -21.66 20.39
CA THR A 534 46.50 -20.25 20.41
C THR A 534 45.25 -19.38 20.64
N ASN A 535 45.47 -18.27 21.32
CA ASN A 535 44.46 -17.46 22.00
C ASN A 535 43.46 -16.75 21.06
N PHE A 536 42.46 -17.44 20.50
CA PHE A 536 41.17 -16.84 20.13
C PHE A 536 40.12 -17.95 20.06
N ARG A 537 39.13 -17.94 20.97
CA ARG A 537 37.96 -18.83 20.87
C ARG A 537 37.03 -18.28 19.79
N THR A 538 37.37 -18.48 18.51
CA THR A 538 36.36 -18.39 17.45
C THR A 538 35.41 -19.55 17.65
N ARG A 539 34.15 -19.25 17.99
CA ARG A 539 33.04 -20.20 17.98
C ARG A 539 32.99 -20.80 16.57
N LYS A 540 33.52 -22.01 16.37
CA LYS A 540 33.45 -22.70 15.08
C LYS A 540 31.97 -22.96 14.81
N SER A 541 31.35 -22.10 13.99
CA SER A 541 30.03 -22.39 13.46
C SER A 541 30.20 -23.54 12.48
N PHE A 542 29.43 -24.62 12.65
CA PHE A 542 29.44 -25.79 11.76
C PHE A 542 28.69 -25.51 10.44
N GLN A 543 28.38 -24.24 10.16
CA GLN A 543 27.74 -23.85 8.91
C GLN A 543 28.73 -24.01 7.76
N THR A 544 28.29 -24.74 6.75
CA THR A 544 29.05 -24.89 5.50
C THR A 544 29.06 -23.55 4.78
N ASN A 545 30.23 -23.14 4.28
CA ASN A 545 30.33 -21.92 3.49
C ASN A 545 29.61 -22.12 2.16
N MET A 546 28.49 -21.42 1.97
CA MET A 546 27.62 -21.63 0.80
C MET A 546 28.14 -20.94 -0.46
N ALA A 547 29.22 -20.16 -0.35
CA ALA A 547 29.87 -19.52 -1.50
C ALA A 547 30.81 -20.47 -2.28
N TYR A 548 31.03 -21.69 -1.78
CA TYR A 548 31.89 -22.68 -2.43
C TYR A 548 31.06 -23.79 -3.10
N PRO A 549 31.56 -24.35 -4.22
CA PRO A 549 30.96 -25.51 -4.86
C PRO A 549 30.77 -26.68 -3.90
N CYS A 550 29.75 -27.49 -4.14
CA CYS A 550 29.57 -28.75 -3.44
C CYS A 550 30.70 -29.71 -3.87
N LEU A 551 31.59 -30.03 -2.94
CA LEU A 551 32.78 -30.85 -3.21
C LEU A 551 32.52 -32.36 -3.15
N TYR A 552 31.38 -32.77 -2.58
CA TYR A 552 31.03 -34.18 -2.43
C TYR A 552 30.17 -34.63 -3.61
N PRO A 553 30.50 -35.78 -4.24
CA PRO A 553 29.62 -36.41 -5.22
C PRO A 553 28.22 -36.56 -4.63
N SER A 554 27.19 -36.32 -5.44
CA SER A 554 25.84 -36.75 -5.06
C SER A 554 25.83 -38.27 -4.92
N ASP A 555 25.15 -38.81 -3.90
CA ASP A 555 24.97 -40.27 -3.71
C ASP A 555 24.31 -40.99 -4.92
N ASP A 556 23.91 -40.22 -5.93
CA ASP A 556 23.19 -40.59 -7.14
C ASP A 556 24.10 -40.89 -8.37
N GLU A 557 25.44 -40.96 -8.22
CA GLU A 557 26.35 -41.22 -9.36
C GLU A 557 26.06 -42.56 -10.08
N ASP A 558 25.51 -43.55 -9.38
CA ASP A 558 25.16 -44.86 -9.95
C ASP A 558 23.71 -44.95 -10.44
N GLY A 559 22.89 -43.89 -10.31
CA GLY A 559 21.48 -43.88 -10.71
C GLY A 559 20.59 -44.91 -9.98
N LYS A 560 21.02 -45.37 -8.80
CA LYS A 560 20.38 -46.42 -8.00
C LYS A 560 19.91 -45.90 -6.64
N ASP A 561 19.34 -44.71 -6.60
CA ASP A 561 18.55 -44.33 -5.43
C ASP A 561 17.20 -45.06 -5.46
N ASP A 562 16.91 -45.78 -4.38
CA ASP A 562 15.65 -46.48 -4.10
C ASP A 562 14.44 -45.51 -4.18
N LEU A 563 14.67 -44.20 -4.01
CA LEU A 563 13.67 -43.14 -4.18
C LEU A 563 13.46 -42.78 -5.66
N SER A 564 14.52 -42.74 -6.46
CA SER A 564 14.48 -42.48 -7.91
C SER A 564 13.79 -43.60 -8.69
N GLU A 565 13.94 -44.86 -8.26
CA GLU A 565 13.16 -46.00 -8.79
C GLU A 565 11.66 -45.93 -8.42
N ARG A 566 11.30 -45.33 -7.27
CA ARG A 566 9.89 -45.25 -6.80
C ARG A 566 9.12 -44.09 -7.43
N ILE A 567 9.81 -43.08 -7.95
CA ILE A 567 9.24 -41.90 -8.60
C ILE A 567 9.45 -42.04 -10.11
N GLU A 568 8.86 -43.07 -10.73
CA GLU A 568 8.94 -43.26 -12.18
C GLU A 568 8.34 -42.04 -12.91
N LEU A 569 9.21 -41.22 -13.52
CA LEU A 569 8.83 -40.26 -14.55
C LEU A 569 9.54 -40.63 -15.85
N ASN A 570 8.76 -41.21 -16.77
CA ASN A 570 9.10 -41.36 -18.17
C ASN A 570 9.67 -40.05 -18.76
N GLY A 571 10.96 -40.03 -19.12
CA GLY A 571 11.43 -39.17 -20.23
C GLY A 571 12.69 -38.30 -20.06
N SER A 572 13.54 -38.47 -19.05
CA SER A 572 14.87 -37.83 -19.09
C SER A 572 15.85 -38.66 -19.93
N SER A 573 16.10 -38.16 -21.14
CA SER A 573 17.16 -38.64 -22.02
C SER A 573 18.50 -38.73 -21.30
N ASP A 574 19.09 -39.93 -21.34
CA ASP A 574 20.53 -40.16 -21.25
C ASP A 574 21.31 -39.06 -22.00
N ASN A 575 22.40 -38.57 -21.38
CA ASN A 575 23.47 -37.68 -21.90
C ASN A 575 23.53 -36.24 -21.33
N SER A 576 23.40 -36.05 -20.02
CA SER A 576 24.09 -34.92 -19.36
C SER A 576 25.24 -35.46 -18.50
N GLU A 577 26.49 -35.09 -18.79
CA GLU A 577 27.67 -35.39 -17.96
C GLU A 577 27.58 -34.82 -16.53
N VAL A 578 26.59 -33.96 -16.26
CA VAL A 578 26.39 -33.25 -14.99
C VAL A 578 25.27 -33.90 -14.20
N ILE A 579 25.62 -34.57 -13.09
CA ILE A 579 24.67 -35.21 -12.17
C ILE A 579 24.40 -34.23 -11.02
N VAL A 580 23.15 -33.78 -10.91
CA VAL A 580 22.67 -32.91 -9.82
C VAL A 580 21.51 -33.62 -9.12
N PRO A 581 21.40 -33.56 -7.77
CA PRO A 581 20.30 -34.20 -7.05
C PRO A 581 18.92 -33.86 -7.62
N TYR A 582 18.04 -34.87 -7.71
CA TYR A 582 16.68 -34.71 -8.25
C TYR A 582 15.92 -33.55 -7.60
N SER A 583 16.05 -33.37 -6.28
CA SER A 583 15.40 -32.29 -5.53
C SER A 583 15.77 -30.89 -6.05
N ILE A 584 16.99 -30.69 -6.55
CA ILE A 584 17.43 -29.41 -7.14
C ILE A 584 16.87 -29.26 -8.55
N GLN A 585 16.82 -30.32 -9.35
CA GLN A 585 16.22 -30.30 -10.69
C GLN A 585 14.72 -30.00 -10.61
N GLU A 586 14.01 -30.67 -9.69
CA GLU A 586 12.61 -30.45 -9.41
C GLU A 586 12.36 -29.02 -8.92
N ALA A 587 13.13 -28.55 -7.92
CA ALA A 587 13.01 -27.17 -7.43
C ALA A 587 13.28 -26.14 -8.54
N SER A 588 14.30 -26.37 -9.37
CA SER A 588 14.66 -25.50 -10.50
C SER A 588 13.51 -25.41 -11.50
N LYS A 589 12.89 -26.54 -11.84
CA LYS A 589 11.72 -26.61 -12.72
C LYS A 589 10.52 -25.86 -12.13
N ILE A 590 10.13 -26.20 -10.89
CA ILE A 590 8.99 -25.57 -10.20
C ILE A 590 9.17 -24.06 -10.10
N LEU A 591 10.35 -23.60 -9.68
CA LEU A 591 10.59 -22.16 -9.54
C LEU A 591 10.60 -21.46 -10.90
N SER A 592 11.18 -22.07 -11.95
CA SER A 592 11.23 -21.49 -13.29
C SER A 592 9.86 -21.34 -13.95
N GLU A 593 8.96 -22.30 -13.72
CA GLU A 593 7.60 -22.30 -14.28
C GLU A 593 6.68 -21.30 -13.59
N ASN A 594 6.97 -20.93 -12.33
CA ASN A 594 6.15 -20.04 -11.51
C ASN A 594 6.70 -18.61 -11.37
N VAL A 595 7.70 -18.21 -12.18
CA VAL A 595 8.24 -16.84 -12.18
C VAL A 595 7.19 -15.85 -12.70
N ASP A 596 6.79 -14.89 -11.88
CA ASP A 596 5.83 -13.85 -12.26
C ASP A 596 6.54 -12.55 -12.69
N ILE A 597 6.59 -12.28 -13.99
CA ILE A 597 7.18 -11.06 -14.55
C ILE A 597 6.09 -10.02 -14.80
N LYS A 598 5.98 -9.08 -13.87
CA LYS A 598 5.03 -7.96 -13.94
C LYS A 598 5.44 -6.92 -15.00
N LEU A 599 4.45 -6.15 -15.48
CA LEU A 599 4.68 -5.04 -16.41
C LEU A 599 5.69 -4.02 -15.87
N SER A 600 5.57 -3.67 -14.59
CA SER A 600 6.48 -2.71 -13.93
C SER A 600 7.92 -3.17 -13.94
N VAL A 601 8.16 -4.49 -13.86
CA VAL A 601 9.51 -5.06 -13.87
C VAL A 601 10.11 -4.96 -15.29
N LYS A 602 9.34 -5.30 -16.33
CA LYS A 602 9.78 -5.13 -17.73
C LYS A 602 10.12 -3.67 -18.06
N GLN A 603 9.29 -2.73 -17.63
CA GLN A 603 9.53 -1.29 -17.80
C GLN A 603 10.82 -0.85 -17.11
N LEU A 604 11.02 -1.28 -15.86
CA LEU A 604 12.24 -0.95 -15.12
C LEU A 604 13.51 -1.51 -15.79
N TRP A 605 13.47 -2.76 -16.26
CA TRP A 605 14.60 -3.38 -16.96
C TRP A 605 14.97 -2.63 -18.23
N HIS A 606 13.99 -2.20 -19.02
CA HIS A 606 14.24 -1.40 -20.22
C HIS A 606 14.94 -0.08 -19.88
N GLU A 607 14.45 0.66 -18.90
CA GLU A 607 15.06 1.94 -18.51
C GLU A 607 16.45 1.75 -17.88
N ARG A 608 16.64 0.67 -17.13
CA ARG A 608 17.95 0.29 -16.59
C ARG A 608 18.94 0.00 -17.72
N GLU A 609 18.50 -0.67 -18.78
CA GLU A 609 19.31 -0.92 -19.97
C GLU A 609 19.69 0.40 -20.67
N LEU A 610 18.73 1.31 -20.87
CA LEU A 610 18.99 2.64 -21.44
C LEU A 610 19.97 3.47 -20.60
N PHE A 611 19.82 3.43 -19.29
CA PHE A 611 20.74 4.06 -18.34
C PHE A 611 22.16 3.50 -18.51
N MET A 612 22.29 2.18 -18.53
CA MET A 612 23.54 1.45 -18.69
C MET A 612 24.21 1.67 -20.06
N MET A 613 23.43 1.82 -21.14
CA MET A 613 23.95 2.16 -22.47
C MET A 613 24.48 3.59 -22.50
N THR A 614 23.74 4.53 -21.90
CA THR A 614 24.13 5.95 -21.86
C THR A 614 25.38 6.16 -21.01
N GLU A 615 25.49 5.47 -19.86
CA GLU A 615 26.67 5.47 -19.00
C GLU A 615 27.93 5.00 -19.74
N ARG A 616 27.78 4.04 -20.68
CA ARG A 616 28.86 3.55 -21.56
C ARG A 616 29.13 4.47 -22.76
N GLY A 617 28.39 5.56 -22.91
CA GLY A 617 28.54 6.52 -24.01
C GLY A 617 27.90 6.08 -25.33
N TRP A 618 27.02 5.08 -25.32
CA TRP A 618 26.29 4.66 -26.52
C TRP A 618 25.16 5.63 -26.83
N LYS A 619 24.91 5.88 -28.12
CA LYS A 619 23.78 6.70 -28.55
C LYS A 619 22.51 5.85 -28.54
N VAL A 620 21.55 6.22 -27.71
CA VAL A 620 20.23 5.59 -27.63
C VAL A 620 19.33 6.18 -28.71
N ASP A 621 18.69 5.33 -29.51
CA ASP A 621 17.62 5.75 -30.41
C ASP A 621 16.27 5.72 -29.68
N LEU A 622 15.79 6.90 -29.29
CA LEU A 622 14.51 7.06 -28.56
C LEU A 622 13.27 6.94 -29.45
N THR A 623 13.43 6.71 -30.76
CA THR A 623 12.30 6.56 -31.67
C THR A 623 11.60 5.21 -31.52
N ILE A 624 12.28 4.21 -30.94
CA ILE A 624 11.79 2.84 -30.74
C ILE A 624 11.57 2.60 -29.24
N ASP A 625 10.57 3.25 -28.66
CA ASP A 625 10.16 3.03 -27.26
C ASP A 625 8.96 2.05 -27.23
N PRO A 626 9.13 0.81 -26.73
CA PRO A 626 8.07 -0.20 -26.71
C PRO A 626 6.91 0.17 -25.77
N PHE A 627 7.14 1.05 -24.79
CA PHE A 627 6.17 1.50 -23.79
C PHE A 627 5.50 2.83 -24.15
N LYS A 628 5.82 3.39 -25.31
CA LYS A 628 5.14 4.56 -25.86
C LYS A 628 3.95 4.13 -26.74
N TYR A 629 2.74 4.49 -26.32
CA TYR A 629 1.49 4.04 -26.96
C TYR A 629 0.97 4.95 -28.10
N SER A 630 1.72 6.00 -28.47
CA SER A 630 1.27 7.03 -29.41
C SER A 630 1.44 6.67 -30.90
N VAL A 631 2.11 5.57 -31.25
CA VAL A 631 2.40 5.21 -32.65
C VAL A 631 2.10 3.73 -32.93
N GLY A 632 1.17 3.48 -33.86
CA GLY A 632 1.16 2.26 -34.68
C GLY A 632 0.61 0.96 -34.09
N LYS A 633 0.13 0.92 -32.84
CA LYS A 633 -0.46 -0.31 -32.27
C LYS A 633 -1.93 -0.45 -32.69
N GLN A 634 -2.22 -1.36 -33.63
CA GLN A 634 -3.59 -1.72 -34.04
C GLN A 634 -4.30 -2.43 -32.87
N GLY A 635 -5.38 -1.85 -32.35
CA GLY A 635 -6.16 -2.46 -31.26
C GLY A 635 -7.29 -1.57 -30.75
N ILE A 636 -7.85 -1.92 -29.59
CA ILE A 636 -8.97 -1.18 -28.96
C ILE A 636 -8.52 0.25 -28.67
N LYS A 637 -9.27 1.23 -29.18
CA LYS A 637 -8.89 2.65 -29.13
C LYS A 637 -8.91 3.23 -27.72
N GLU A 638 -9.92 2.92 -26.91
CA GLU A 638 -10.13 3.56 -25.61
C GLU A 638 -8.95 3.36 -24.62
N PRO A 639 -8.44 2.13 -24.37
CA PRO A 639 -7.27 1.91 -23.51
C PRO A 639 -6.03 2.71 -23.93
N ILE A 640 -5.77 2.80 -25.23
CA ILE A 640 -4.61 3.49 -25.80
C ILE A 640 -4.78 5.02 -25.66
N GLU A 641 -5.98 5.54 -25.93
CA GLU A 641 -6.31 6.96 -25.75
C GLU A 641 -6.15 7.39 -24.29
N ILE A 642 -6.56 6.56 -23.32
CA ILE A 642 -6.37 6.83 -21.89
C ILE A 642 -4.87 6.88 -21.56
N MET A 643 -4.08 5.93 -22.06
CA MET A 643 -2.61 5.96 -21.85
C MET A 643 -1.97 7.23 -22.43
N ASN A 644 -2.41 7.68 -23.61
CA ASN A 644 -1.93 8.91 -24.23
C ASN A 644 -2.37 10.16 -23.45
N ARG A 645 -3.58 10.18 -22.89
CA ARG A 645 -4.05 11.25 -21.98
C ARG A 645 -3.18 11.34 -20.73
N ILE A 646 -2.86 10.20 -20.11
CA ILE A 646 -1.99 10.14 -18.92
C ILE A 646 -0.58 10.61 -19.26
N GLU A 647 -0.03 10.20 -20.41
CA GLU A 647 1.26 10.64 -20.93
C GLU A 647 1.29 12.17 -21.08
N SER A 648 0.30 12.73 -21.78
CA SER A 648 0.17 14.18 -21.99
C SER A 648 0.02 14.94 -20.67
N TYR A 649 -0.78 14.43 -19.74
CA TYR A 649 -0.94 15.04 -18.41
C TYR A 649 0.38 15.02 -17.64
N TYR A 650 1.08 13.88 -17.56
CA TYR A 650 2.35 13.78 -16.85
C TYR A 650 3.40 14.73 -17.44
N ALA A 651 3.59 14.72 -18.77
CA ALA A 651 4.57 15.55 -19.45
C ALA A 651 4.35 17.06 -19.20
N ASN A 652 3.10 17.52 -19.20
CA ASN A 652 2.76 18.94 -19.07
C ASN A 652 2.65 19.42 -17.62
N CYS A 653 2.38 18.51 -16.67
CA CYS A 653 2.19 18.82 -15.25
C CYS A 653 3.40 18.47 -14.40
N LEU A 654 4.42 17.78 -14.93
CA LEU A 654 5.62 17.35 -14.19
C LEU A 654 6.21 18.46 -13.28
N PRO A 655 6.39 19.73 -13.74
CA PRO A 655 6.93 20.79 -12.89
C PRO A 655 5.97 21.19 -11.74
N SER A 656 4.67 21.09 -11.99
CA SER A 656 3.61 21.45 -11.06
C SER A 656 3.27 20.34 -10.05
N LEU A 657 3.72 19.10 -10.26
CA LEU A 657 3.37 17.94 -9.41
C LEU A 657 3.79 18.13 -7.95
N ASN A 658 4.96 18.72 -7.68
CA ASN A 658 5.39 19.01 -6.30
C ASN A 658 4.42 19.98 -5.62
N SER A 659 3.99 21.03 -6.32
CA SER A 659 3.03 21.99 -5.80
C SER A 659 1.64 21.41 -5.61
N LEU A 660 1.19 20.54 -6.52
CA LEU A 660 -0.04 19.78 -6.37
C LEU A 660 0.01 18.92 -5.10
N VAL A 661 1.04 18.09 -4.94
CA VAL A 661 1.21 17.23 -3.75
C VAL A 661 1.18 18.05 -2.48
N PHE A 662 1.92 19.15 -2.41
CA PHE A 662 1.97 20.01 -1.24
C PHE A 662 0.57 20.51 -0.82
N VAL A 663 -0.22 21.05 -1.75
CA VAL A 663 -1.55 21.60 -1.44
C VAL A 663 -2.54 20.50 -1.04
N LEU A 664 -2.50 19.35 -1.73
CA LEU A 664 -3.35 18.21 -1.39
C LEU A 664 -3.03 17.67 0.01
N LEU A 665 -1.75 17.55 0.37
CA LEU A 665 -1.34 17.09 1.70
C LEU A 665 -1.64 18.12 2.79
N GLN A 666 -1.48 19.41 2.52
CA GLN A 666 -1.89 20.47 3.46
C GLN A 666 -3.39 20.42 3.73
N THR A 667 -4.20 20.10 2.72
CA THR A 667 -5.65 19.91 2.86
C THR A 667 -5.95 18.72 3.78
N VAL A 668 -5.25 17.60 3.61
CA VAL A 668 -5.34 16.44 4.51
C VAL A 668 -4.92 16.80 5.93
N GLU A 669 -3.77 17.44 6.11
CA GLU A 669 -3.22 17.85 7.40
C GLU A 669 -4.16 18.80 8.17
N SER A 670 -4.89 19.66 7.46
CA SER A 670 -5.86 20.59 8.08
C SER A 670 -6.94 19.89 8.91
N ASN A 671 -7.23 18.61 8.64
CA ASN A 671 -8.21 17.80 9.37
C ASN A 671 -7.72 17.39 10.76
N LEU A 672 -6.42 17.52 11.06
CA LEU A 672 -5.88 17.34 12.41
C LEU A 672 -6.46 18.35 13.42
N THR A 673 -7.03 19.46 12.96
CA THR A 673 -7.67 20.46 13.81
C THR A 673 -9.16 20.19 14.10
N ASN A 674 -9.80 19.25 13.40
CA ASN A 674 -11.24 18.98 13.56
C ASN A 674 -11.57 18.45 14.97
N ILE A 675 -12.72 18.83 15.52
CA ILE A 675 -13.21 18.29 16.79
C ILE A 675 -14.41 17.42 16.47
N ASN A 676 -14.34 16.13 16.84
CA ASN A 676 -15.43 15.18 16.64
C ASN A 676 -16.36 15.21 17.85
N TYR A 677 -17.67 15.09 17.61
CA TYR A 677 -18.70 15.11 18.64
C TYR A 677 -19.55 13.84 18.50
N ARG A 678 -19.59 13.01 19.55
CA ARG A 678 -20.41 11.78 19.54
C ARG A 678 -21.87 12.14 19.77
N ARG A 679 -22.79 11.48 19.08
CA ARG A 679 -24.23 11.72 19.25
C ARG A 679 -24.71 11.40 20.66
N ALA A 680 -24.12 10.39 21.31
CA ALA A 680 -24.47 9.98 22.67
C ALA A 680 -24.19 11.03 23.75
N ASP A 681 -23.27 11.98 23.51
CA ASP A 681 -22.87 12.98 24.49
C ASP A 681 -23.89 14.13 24.63
N PHE A 682 -24.91 14.18 23.76
CA PHE A 682 -25.90 15.27 23.69
C PHE A 682 -27.31 14.74 23.95
N ALA A 683 -27.90 15.16 25.07
CA ALA A 683 -29.26 14.79 25.47
C ALA A 683 -30.36 15.79 25.03
N ASP A 684 -30.01 16.97 24.48
CA ASP A 684 -30.96 18.02 24.03
C ASP A 684 -30.55 18.66 22.68
N ASP A 685 -31.50 18.77 21.74
CA ASP A 685 -31.32 19.38 20.40
C ASP A 685 -30.90 20.86 20.43
N THR A 686 -31.19 21.58 21.52
CA THR A 686 -30.88 23.01 21.66
C THR A 686 -29.38 23.29 21.67
N LYS A 687 -28.53 22.36 22.12
CA LYS A 687 -27.06 22.50 22.05
C LYS A 687 -26.51 22.21 20.65
N ILE A 688 -27.15 21.31 19.89
CA ILE A 688 -26.69 20.87 18.57
C ILE A 688 -26.75 22.01 17.55
N SER A 689 -27.78 22.86 17.59
CA SER A 689 -27.92 24.01 16.70
C SER A 689 -26.71 24.98 16.76
N SER A 690 -26.14 25.20 17.96
CA SER A 690 -24.97 26.06 18.15
C SER A 690 -23.68 25.49 17.56
N LEU A 691 -23.63 24.16 17.37
CA LEU A 691 -22.48 23.45 16.81
C LEU A 691 -22.54 23.33 15.28
N MET A 692 -23.71 23.58 14.66
CA MET A 692 -23.92 23.40 13.21
C MET A 692 -22.85 24.05 12.33
N PRO A 693 -22.45 25.32 12.53
CA PRO A 693 -21.40 25.94 11.70
C PRO A 693 -20.05 25.21 11.81
N ARG A 694 -19.71 24.67 12.98
CA ARG A 694 -18.47 23.91 13.19
C ARG A 694 -18.54 22.53 12.52
N LEU A 695 -19.69 21.85 12.63
CA LEU A 695 -19.93 20.56 11.99
C LEU A 695 -19.87 20.67 10.46
N GLU A 696 -20.37 21.77 9.90
CA GLU A 696 -20.29 22.06 8.47
C GLU A 696 -18.84 22.27 8.01
N ILE A 697 -18.04 23.03 8.76
CA ILE A 697 -16.62 23.21 8.47
C ILE A 697 -15.88 21.87 8.52
N ASN A 698 -16.15 21.04 9.53
CA ASN A 698 -15.56 19.69 9.64
C ASN A 698 -15.93 18.84 8.42
N ARG A 699 -17.22 18.73 8.08
CA ARG A 699 -17.68 17.97 6.91
C ARG A 699 -17.01 18.46 5.62
N THR A 700 -16.91 19.77 5.46
CA THR A 700 -16.30 20.39 4.29
C THR A 700 -14.82 20.02 4.17
N LYS A 701 -14.09 20.00 5.29
CA LYS A 701 -12.69 19.55 5.35
C LYS A 701 -12.55 18.04 5.09
N GLU A 702 -13.47 17.23 5.61
CA GLU A 702 -13.48 15.77 5.38
C GLU A 702 -13.74 15.42 3.91
N ILE A 703 -14.69 16.10 3.26
CA ILE A 703 -14.93 15.94 1.81
C ILE A 703 -13.69 16.36 1.02
N SER A 704 -13.09 17.49 1.37
CA SER A 704 -11.86 17.97 0.70
C SER A 704 -10.68 17.02 0.91
N MET A 705 -10.58 16.38 2.09
CA MET A 705 -9.61 15.34 2.41
C MET A 705 -9.83 14.11 1.53
N ARG A 706 -11.07 13.63 1.42
CA ARG A 706 -11.44 12.50 0.55
C ARG A 706 -11.02 12.77 -0.89
N SER A 707 -11.38 13.92 -1.44
CA SER A 707 -11.03 14.28 -2.82
C SER A 707 -9.51 14.40 -3.02
N SER A 708 -8.80 14.98 -2.05
CA SER A 708 -7.34 15.13 -2.11
C SER A 708 -6.63 13.77 -2.13
N LEU A 709 -7.06 12.85 -1.25
CA LEU A 709 -6.55 11.49 -1.21
C LEU A 709 -6.96 10.69 -2.45
N GLY A 710 -8.18 10.87 -2.95
CA GLY A 710 -8.65 10.27 -4.20
C GLY A 710 -7.80 10.67 -5.40
N ILE A 711 -7.45 11.96 -5.54
CA ILE A 711 -6.53 12.45 -6.59
C ILE A 711 -5.18 11.75 -6.47
N ILE A 712 -4.58 11.74 -5.27
CA ILE A 712 -3.26 11.13 -5.04
C ILE A 712 -3.30 9.63 -5.40
N PHE A 713 -4.34 8.92 -4.97
CA PHE A 713 -4.50 7.50 -5.22
C PHE A 713 -4.68 7.19 -6.72
N LEU A 714 -5.55 7.94 -7.41
CA LEU A 714 -5.77 7.79 -8.85
C LEU A 714 -4.50 8.05 -9.64
N LEU A 715 -3.76 9.13 -9.33
CA LEU A 715 -2.50 9.43 -10.00
C LEU A 715 -1.46 8.33 -9.78
N LEU A 716 -1.28 7.84 -8.55
CA LEU A 716 -0.37 6.71 -8.29
C LEU A 716 -0.77 5.46 -9.08
N LYS A 717 -2.07 5.16 -9.15
CA LYS A 717 -2.60 4.00 -9.84
C LYS A 717 -2.36 4.09 -11.36
N TRP A 718 -2.80 5.17 -11.98
CA TRP A 718 -2.67 5.39 -13.42
C TRP A 718 -1.23 5.63 -13.87
N PHE A 719 -0.41 6.32 -13.08
CA PHE A 719 1.03 6.45 -13.38
C PHE A 719 1.73 5.11 -13.31
N LYS A 720 1.38 4.21 -12.37
CA LYS A 720 2.00 2.88 -12.31
C LYS A 720 1.68 2.04 -13.55
N LEU A 721 0.45 2.13 -14.06
CA LEU A 721 0.05 1.44 -15.28
C LEU A 721 0.73 2.03 -16.53
N SER A 722 0.82 3.36 -16.61
CA SER A 722 1.50 4.04 -17.71
C SER A 722 3.01 3.70 -17.71
N HIS A 723 3.70 3.97 -16.61
CA HIS A 723 5.12 3.66 -16.45
C HIS A 723 5.56 3.65 -14.98
N ILE A 724 6.28 2.61 -14.54
CA ILE A 724 6.73 2.46 -13.14
C ILE A 724 7.51 3.68 -12.61
N LEU A 725 8.36 4.30 -13.44
CA LEU A 725 9.16 5.47 -13.01
C LEU A 725 8.32 6.74 -12.85
N LYS A 726 7.18 6.88 -13.52
CA LYS A 726 6.24 7.99 -13.26
C LYS A 726 5.58 7.84 -11.89
N PHE A 727 5.20 6.62 -11.55
CA PHE A 727 4.69 6.26 -10.24
C PHE A 727 5.74 6.53 -9.15
N GLU A 728 6.96 6.03 -9.33
CA GLU A 728 8.03 6.21 -8.35
C GLU A 728 8.42 7.70 -8.20
N HIS A 729 8.42 8.49 -9.28
CA HIS A 729 8.61 9.94 -9.19
C HIS A 729 7.55 10.59 -8.29
N PHE A 730 6.27 10.27 -8.52
CA PHE A 730 5.19 10.82 -7.71
C PHE A 730 5.21 10.30 -6.26
N ALA A 731 5.61 9.05 -6.04
CA ALA A 731 5.80 8.47 -4.71
C ALA A 731 6.93 9.13 -3.92
N VAL A 732 8.07 9.44 -4.57
CA VAL A 732 9.17 10.22 -3.96
C VAL A 732 8.68 11.60 -3.55
N LEU A 733 7.92 12.30 -4.39
CA LEU A 733 7.34 13.61 -4.04
C LEU A 733 6.45 13.54 -2.79
N LEU A 734 5.65 12.47 -2.65
CA LEU A 734 4.82 12.24 -1.47
C LEU A 734 5.68 11.97 -0.22
N ASN A 735 6.71 11.13 -0.35
CA ASN A 735 7.64 10.82 0.74
C ASN A 735 8.37 12.08 1.23
N ASP A 736 8.97 12.83 0.32
CA ASP A 736 9.70 14.07 0.61
C ASP A 736 8.77 15.15 1.20
N SER A 737 7.47 15.13 0.86
CA SER A 737 6.44 16.00 1.45
C SER A 737 5.89 15.49 2.79
N ARG A 738 6.54 14.50 3.42
CA ARG A 738 6.21 13.92 4.73
C ARG A 738 4.85 13.21 4.79
N TYR A 739 4.42 12.59 3.68
CA TYR A 739 3.15 11.89 3.62
C TYR A 739 2.99 10.82 4.72
N VAL A 740 4.04 10.02 4.99
CA VAL A 740 4.01 8.94 6.00
C VAL A 740 3.64 9.49 7.37
N GLN A 741 4.22 10.64 7.75
CA GLN A 741 3.97 11.31 9.03
C GLN A 741 2.55 11.89 9.09
N ILE A 742 2.10 12.56 8.03
CA ILE A 742 0.74 13.15 7.96
C ILE A 742 -0.31 12.05 8.04
N CYS A 743 -0.15 10.97 7.27
CA CYS A 743 -1.06 9.84 7.23
C CYS A 743 -1.19 9.17 8.61
N THR A 744 -0.06 8.83 9.24
CA THR A 744 -0.06 8.20 10.56
C THR A 744 -0.62 9.12 11.66
N SER A 745 -0.39 10.43 11.57
CA SER A 745 -0.98 11.41 12.50
C SER A 745 -2.50 11.50 12.38
N VAL A 746 -3.03 11.58 11.15
CA VAL A 746 -4.47 11.64 10.90
C VAL A 746 -5.16 10.33 11.29
N LEU A 747 -4.54 9.19 10.99
CA LEU A 747 -5.03 7.89 11.43
C LEU A 747 -5.04 7.79 12.97
N SER A 748 -3.96 8.20 13.63
CA SER A 748 -3.85 8.14 15.10
C SER A 748 -4.93 8.97 15.78
N LYS A 749 -5.19 10.18 15.28
CA LYS A 749 -6.25 11.05 15.79
C LYS A 749 -7.63 10.40 15.74
N ASN A 750 -7.94 9.69 14.65
CA ASN A 750 -9.26 9.09 14.46
C ASN A 750 -9.34 7.63 14.94
N ALA A 751 -8.27 7.10 15.54
CA ALA A 751 -8.19 5.67 15.84
C ALA A 751 -9.10 5.23 16.99
N GLU A 752 -9.36 6.11 17.96
CA GLU A 752 -10.22 5.81 19.12
C GLU A 752 -11.70 5.88 18.75
N ASP A 753 -12.07 6.87 17.93
CA ASP A 753 -13.43 7.09 17.43
C ASP A 753 -13.74 6.31 16.14
N TYR A 754 -12.85 5.44 15.67
CA TYR A 754 -12.94 4.80 14.35
C TYR A 754 -14.27 4.07 14.13
N THR A 755 -14.71 3.27 15.10
CA THR A 755 -15.95 2.50 15.02
C THR A 755 -17.16 3.43 14.97
N ASP A 756 -17.25 4.39 15.88
CA ASP A 756 -18.36 5.34 15.94
C ASP A 756 -18.41 6.28 14.73
N CYS A 757 -17.26 6.61 14.15
CA CYS A 757 -17.13 7.36 12.92
C CYS A 757 -17.71 6.61 11.72
N ILE A 758 -17.42 5.30 11.59
CA ILE A 758 -17.92 4.49 10.48
C ILE A 758 -19.44 4.30 10.56
N TYR A 759 -19.98 3.95 11.72
CA TYR A 759 -21.41 3.65 11.89
C TYR A 759 -22.30 4.89 12.05
N ASN A 760 -21.87 6.06 11.53
CA ASN A 760 -22.62 7.32 11.57
C ASN A 760 -23.12 7.73 12.97
N ARG A 761 -22.37 7.35 14.03
CA ARG A 761 -22.68 7.69 15.43
C ARG A 761 -22.13 9.05 15.85
N MET A 762 -21.33 9.67 14.98
CA MET A 762 -20.90 11.06 15.12
C MET A 762 -22.03 12.02 14.73
N LEU A 763 -22.03 13.23 15.30
CA LEU A 763 -22.92 14.30 14.87
C LEU A 763 -22.50 14.80 13.48
N GLY A 764 -23.47 14.88 12.57
CA GLY A 764 -23.31 15.42 11.23
C GLY A 764 -24.23 16.62 10.98
N PRO A 765 -23.98 17.42 9.94
CA PRO A 765 -24.85 18.55 9.59
C PRO A 765 -26.23 18.09 9.11
N SER A 766 -27.27 18.88 9.43
CA SER A 766 -28.69 18.56 9.18
C SER A 766 -29.17 18.81 7.73
N ALA A 767 -28.42 19.60 6.95
CA ALA A 767 -28.83 20.06 5.62
C ALA A 767 -28.15 19.27 4.49
N GLY A 768 -28.88 18.34 3.87
CA GLY A 768 -28.47 17.67 2.63
C GLY A 768 -29.05 18.36 1.39
N PHE A 769 -28.29 18.36 0.28
CA PHE A 769 -28.69 18.94 -1.01
C PHE A 769 -30.10 18.49 -1.45
N TRP A 770 -30.40 17.19 -1.41
CA TRP A 770 -31.68 16.64 -1.83
C TRP A 770 -32.85 17.09 -0.96
N LYS A 771 -32.67 17.06 0.37
CA LYS A 771 -33.66 17.57 1.33
C LYS A 771 -33.91 19.08 1.18
N TYR A 772 -32.91 19.85 0.75
CA TYR A 772 -33.10 21.27 0.48
C TYR A 772 -33.91 21.47 -0.81
N CYS A 773 -33.56 20.75 -1.88
CA CYS A 773 -34.29 20.77 -3.15
C CYS A 773 -35.76 20.33 -3.00
N SER A 774 -36.06 19.35 -2.14
CA SER A 774 -37.43 18.87 -1.92
C SER A 774 -38.36 19.94 -1.33
N ASN A 775 -37.83 20.96 -0.65
CA ASN A 775 -38.66 22.01 -0.05
C ASN A 775 -39.27 22.98 -1.08
N PHE A 776 -38.85 22.93 -2.35
CA PHE A 776 -39.37 23.81 -3.40
C PHE A 776 -40.65 23.30 -4.07
N ASN A 777 -41.00 22.02 -3.88
CA ASN A 777 -42.24 21.42 -4.38
C ASN A 777 -42.86 20.58 -3.27
N ASP A 778 -44.11 20.88 -2.90
CA ASP A 778 -44.81 20.16 -1.82
C ASP A 778 -44.91 18.65 -2.12
N SER A 779 -45.16 18.26 -3.38
CA SER A 779 -45.24 16.86 -3.78
C SER A 779 -43.91 16.13 -3.57
N TYR A 780 -42.79 16.80 -3.86
CA TYR A 780 -41.45 16.25 -3.64
C TYR A 780 -41.12 16.18 -2.15
N ARG A 781 -41.46 17.21 -1.37
CA ARG A 781 -41.26 17.18 0.08
C ARG A 781 -41.99 16.00 0.72
N ASP A 782 -43.21 15.73 0.28
CA ASP A 782 -44.05 14.65 0.84
C ASP A 782 -43.55 13.27 0.38
N ALA A 783 -43.01 13.16 -0.84
CA ALA A 783 -42.43 11.93 -1.37
C ALA A 783 -40.98 11.65 -0.92
N TYR A 784 -40.30 12.62 -0.31
CA TYR A 784 -38.88 12.49 0.05
C TYR A 784 -38.67 11.56 1.26
N SER A 785 -38.10 10.39 1.01
CA SER A 785 -37.56 9.53 2.07
C SER A 785 -36.04 9.69 2.18
N CYS A 786 -35.57 9.89 3.41
CA CYS A 786 -34.15 9.86 3.73
C CYS A 786 -33.62 8.42 3.61
N ASN A 787 -32.93 8.11 2.53
CA ASN A 787 -32.10 6.90 2.45
C ASN A 787 -30.80 7.17 3.23
N ALA A 788 -30.86 7.04 4.56
CA ALA A 788 -29.67 7.13 5.38
C ALA A 788 -28.75 5.94 5.03
N THR A 789 -27.51 6.21 4.62
CA THR A 789 -26.53 5.14 4.51
C THR A 789 -26.16 4.67 5.92
N ASP A 790 -26.07 3.36 6.12
CA ASP A 790 -25.66 2.79 7.41
C ASP A 790 -24.23 3.21 7.80
N TYR A 791 -23.43 3.63 6.81
CA TYR A 791 -22.02 3.95 6.97
C TYR A 791 -21.67 5.38 6.52
N ASN A 792 -20.64 5.95 7.14
CA ASN A 792 -19.99 7.19 6.69
C ASN A 792 -19.04 6.88 5.52
N THR A 793 -19.55 6.94 4.29
CA THR A 793 -18.78 6.66 3.08
C THR A 793 -17.60 7.61 2.87
N VAL A 794 -17.70 8.86 3.33
CA VAL A 794 -16.64 9.86 3.18
C VAL A 794 -15.41 9.50 3.99
N MET A 795 -15.61 9.19 5.28
CA MET A 795 -14.52 8.83 6.19
C MET A 795 -13.95 7.45 5.86
N LEU A 796 -14.81 6.47 5.54
CA LEU A 796 -14.37 5.14 5.16
C LEU A 796 -13.53 5.14 3.87
N SER A 797 -13.94 5.91 2.85
CA SER A 797 -13.14 6.14 1.64
C SER A 797 -11.81 6.81 1.97
N SER A 798 -11.81 7.82 2.84
CA SER A 798 -10.59 8.53 3.23
C SER A 798 -9.59 7.62 3.94
N PHE A 799 -10.03 6.78 4.88
CA PHE A 799 -9.18 5.80 5.55
C PHE A 799 -8.63 4.76 4.59
N SER A 800 -9.47 4.24 3.68
CA SER A 800 -9.02 3.26 2.68
C SER A 800 -7.99 3.88 1.72
N TYR A 801 -8.22 5.09 1.21
CA TYR A 801 -7.23 5.78 0.38
C TYR A 801 -5.93 6.02 1.14
N MET A 802 -5.98 6.51 2.39
CA MET A 802 -4.77 6.74 3.19
C MET A 802 -3.93 5.48 3.35
N LEU A 803 -4.56 4.36 3.73
CA LEU A 803 -3.84 3.10 3.93
C LEU A 803 -3.31 2.53 2.61
N LYS A 804 -4.08 2.62 1.52
CA LYS A 804 -3.65 2.19 0.19
C LYS A 804 -2.50 3.02 -0.37
N ILE A 805 -2.52 4.34 -0.19
CA ILE A 805 -1.43 5.24 -0.60
C ILE A 805 -0.20 4.95 0.27
N LEU A 806 -0.36 4.79 1.59
CA LEU A 806 0.74 4.44 2.51
C LEU A 806 1.44 3.15 2.06
N ARG A 807 0.66 2.10 1.73
CA ARG A 807 1.19 0.85 1.18
C ARG A 807 1.95 1.07 -0.13
N LYS A 808 1.46 1.93 -1.02
CA LYS A 808 2.11 2.23 -2.30
C LYS A 808 3.42 3.02 -2.14
N VAL A 809 3.49 3.95 -1.19
CA VAL A 809 4.70 4.78 -0.97
C VAL A 809 5.82 3.98 -0.31
N ILE A 810 5.47 3.14 0.67
CA ILE A 810 6.43 2.38 1.49
C ILE A 810 6.78 1.01 0.88
N GLY A 811 5.87 0.43 0.09
CA GLY A 811 5.98 -0.97 -0.31
C GLY A 811 7.29 -1.31 -1.02
N SER A 812 7.97 -2.35 -0.52
CA SER A 812 9.27 -2.82 -1.02
C SER A 812 10.38 -1.76 -0.97
N LYS A 813 10.24 -0.73 -0.12
CA LYS A 813 11.24 0.32 0.13
C LYS A 813 11.59 0.36 1.61
N THR A 814 12.65 -0.34 1.99
CA THR A 814 13.09 -0.49 3.38
C THR A 814 13.41 0.85 4.04
N GLU A 815 13.97 1.82 3.30
CA GLU A 815 14.28 3.14 3.85
C GLU A 815 13.01 3.92 4.24
N ARG A 816 11.98 3.92 3.38
CA ARG A 816 10.70 4.57 3.66
C ARG A 816 9.91 3.84 4.75
N LEU A 817 10.06 2.51 4.85
CA LEU A 817 9.45 1.69 5.90
C LEU A 817 9.94 2.08 7.30
N LYS A 818 11.20 2.52 7.44
CA LYS A 818 11.77 3.01 8.72
C LYS A 818 11.08 4.28 9.23
N GLU A 819 10.44 5.06 8.35
CA GLU A 819 9.75 6.29 8.75
C GLU A 819 8.45 6.03 9.53
N LEU A 820 7.95 4.78 9.56
CA LEU A 820 6.76 4.44 10.33
C LEU A 820 7.00 4.57 11.84
N PRO A 821 6.02 5.11 12.60
CA PRO A 821 6.15 5.23 14.05
C PRO A 821 6.21 3.87 14.73
N LEU A 822 6.90 3.78 15.87
CA LEU A 822 7.01 2.53 16.65
C LEU A 822 5.64 1.97 17.07
N SER A 823 4.66 2.84 17.30
CA SER A 823 3.28 2.52 17.66
C SER A 823 2.38 2.10 16.49
N VAL A 824 2.90 2.03 15.25
CA VAL A 824 2.10 1.73 14.05
C VAL A 824 1.35 0.40 14.15
N GLY A 825 1.92 -0.61 14.81
CA GLY A 825 1.25 -1.91 15.01
C GLY A 825 -0.02 -1.79 15.86
N ALA A 826 0.05 -1.02 16.96
CA ALA A 826 -1.10 -0.76 17.83
C ALA A 826 -2.16 0.10 17.11
N LEU A 827 -1.72 1.04 16.27
CA LEU A 827 -2.60 1.83 15.41
C LEU A 827 -3.36 0.93 14.44
N PHE A 828 -2.65 0.06 13.69
CA PHE A 828 -3.26 -0.85 12.73
C PHE A 828 -4.25 -1.82 13.37
N LYS A 829 -3.98 -2.32 14.59
CA LYS A 829 -4.95 -3.13 15.32
C LYS A 829 -6.28 -2.41 15.54
N LYS A 830 -6.27 -1.09 15.83
CA LYS A 830 -7.51 -0.32 16.04
C LYS A 830 -8.39 -0.31 14.77
N PHE A 831 -7.77 -0.15 13.60
CA PHE A 831 -8.46 -0.23 12.29
C PHE A 831 -8.82 -1.66 11.89
N TYR A 832 -8.05 -2.65 12.33
CA TYR A 832 -8.31 -4.08 12.09
C TYR A 832 -9.52 -4.62 12.87
N ARG A 833 -10.01 -3.91 13.91
CA ARG A 833 -11.19 -4.34 14.69
C ARG A 833 -12.49 -4.41 13.90
N VAL A 834 -12.60 -3.71 12.78
CA VAL A 834 -13.78 -3.72 11.92
C VAL A 834 -13.43 -4.47 10.65
N PHE A 835 -14.13 -5.56 10.37
CA PHE A 835 -13.84 -6.37 9.21
C PHE A 835 -14.21 -5.62 7.93
N ASN A 836 -13.19 -5.27 7.14
CA ASN A 836 -13.31 -4.70 5.80
C ASN A 836 -12.03 -4.96 5.00
N LEU A 837 -12.15 -5.64 3.85
CA LEU A 837 -10.99 -6.05 3.04
C LEU A 837 -10.21 -4.87 2.46
N ASP A 838 -10.90 -3.77 2.10
CA ASP A 838 -10.25 -2.56 1.57
C ASP A 838 -9.38 -1.82 2.61
N ILE A 839 -9.59 -2.10 3.90
CA ILE A 839 -8.78 -1.63 5.03
C ILE A 839 -7.74 -2.67 5.44
N TYR A 840 -8.11 -3.96 5.45
CA TYR A 840 -7.24 -5.06 5.87
C TYR A 840 -6.04 -5.23 4.93
N HIS A 841 -6.26 -5.34 3.63
CA HIS A 841 -5.17 -5.67 2.70
C HIS A 841 -3.99 -4.68 2.75
N PRO A 842 -4.20 -3.35 2.74
CA PRO A 842 -3.08 -2.42 2.86
C PRO A 842 -2.35 -2.55 4.20
N ILE A 843 -3.08 -2.75 5.31
CA ILE A 843 -2.50 -2.94 6.65
C ILE A 843 -1.65 -4.21 6.68
N LEU A 844 -2.23 -5.33 6.28
CA LEU A 844 -1.60 -6.65 6.37
C LEU A 844 -0.35 -6.75 5.50
N ARG A 845 -0.37 -6.14 4.30
CA ARG A 845 0.84 -6.08 3.45
C ARG A 845 1.95 -5.23 4.05
N ILE A 846 1.62 -4.12 4.72
CA ILE A 846 2.63 -3.34 5.46
C ILE A 846 3.15 -4.16 6.64
N VAL A 847 2.28 -4.86 7.38
CA VAL A 847 2.68 -5.74 8.49
C VAL A 847 3.61 -6.85 8.02
N LYS A 848 3.34 -7.47 6.86
CA LYS A 848 4.19 -8.50 6.25
C LYS A 848 5.62 -7.99 6.06
N GLU A 849 5.79 -6.80 5.50
CA GLU A 849 7.12 -6.19 5.28
C GLU A 849 7.74 -5.62 6.56
N LEU A 850 6.94 -5.23 7.54
CA LEU A 850 7.43 -4.67 8.81
C LEU A 850 7.96 -5.75 9.76
N THR A 851 7.35 -6.94 9.76
CA THR A 851 7.60 -8.02 10.72
C THR A 851 9.06 -8.51 10.78
N PRO A 852 9.83 -8.63 9.67
CA PRO A 852 11.25 -8.98 9.71
C PRO A 852 12.07 -8.08 10.64
N PHE A 853 11.74 -6.77 10.67
CA PHE A 853 12.48 -5.75 11.43
C PHE A 853 12.03 -5.61 12.88
N LYS A 854 11.12 -6.47 13.36
CA LYS A 854 10.53 -6.40 14.70
C LYS A 854 10.99 -7.54 15.59
N ASN A 855 11.15 -7.25 16.88
CA ASN A 855 11.59 -8.23 17.87
C ASN A 855 10.47 -9.22 18.26
N LYS A 856 10.84 -10.27 19.00
CA LYS A 856 9.92 -11.32 19.46
C LYS A 856 8.76 -10.76 20.30
N ARG A 857 9.01 -9.76 21.14
CA ARG A 857 7.99 -9.08 21.96
C ARG A 857 6.92 -8.42 21.10
N TRP A 858 7.33 -7.63 20.11
CA TRP A 858 6.39 -6.99 19.18
C TRP A 858 5.57 -8.02 18.41
N LYS A 859 6.19 -9.12 17.95
CA LYS A 859 5.49 -10.22 17.27
C LYS A 859 4.42 -10.84 18.17
N SER A 860 4.77 -11.17 19.42
CA SER A 860 3.82 -11.72 20.40
C SER A 860 2.65 -10.78 20.69
N GLU A 861 2.92 -9.47 20.74
CA GLU A 861 1.87 -8.48 20.94
C GLU A 861 0.95 -8.40 19.72
N HIS A 862 1.47 -8.50 18.49
CA HIS A 862 0.73 -8.27 17.23
C HIS A 862 0.33 -9.56 16.50
N MET A 863 0.17 -10.68 17.21
CA MET A 863 -0.16 -11.98 16.61
C MET A 863 -1.45 -11.98 15.80
N GLU A 864 -2.45 -11.18 16.16
CA GLU A 864 -3.69 -11.04 15.38
C GLU A 864 -3.44 -10.53 13.96
N LEU A 865 -2.56 -9.52 13.80
CA LEU A 865 -2.20 -8.97 12.49
C LEU A 865 -1.36 -9.97 11.71
N ILE A 866 -0.41 -10.64 12.36
CA ILE A 866 0.44 -11.68 11.74
C ILE A 866 -0.44 -12.83 11.24
N SER A 867 -1.39 -13.30 12.06
CA SER A 867 -2.36 -14.32 11.67
C SER A 867 -3.24 -13.85 10.53
N GLY A 868 -3.63 -12.57 10.53
CA GLY A 868 -4.34 -11.94 9.42
C GLY A 868 -3.59 -12.03 8.08
N VAL A 869 -2.26 -11.87 8.08
CA VAL A 869 -1.45 -12.04 6.85
C VAL A 869 -1.60 -13.46 6.30
N PHE A 870 -1.56 -14.50 7.14
CA PHE A 870 -1.74 -15.89 6.69
C PHE A 870 -3.16 -16.18 6.17
N LEU A 871 -4.17 -15.48 6.69
CA LEU A 871 -5.58 -15.71 6.34
C LEU A 871 -6.01 -14.96 5.07
N TYR A 872 -5.57 -13.71 4.92
CA TYR A 872 -6.10 -12.79 3.91
C TYR A 872 -5.11 -12.40 2.81
N GLU A 873 -3.80 -12.60 3.00
CA GLU A 873 -2.80 -12.30 1.96
C GLU A 873 -2.29 -13.57 1.27
N ARG A 874 -1.87 -13.41 0.01
CA ARG A 874 -1.22 -14.48 -0.75
C ARG A 874 0.24 -14.60 -0.32
N LEU A 875 0.66 -15.83 -0.04
CA LEU A 875 2.05 -16.16 0.25
C LEU A 875 2.77 -16.55 -1.04
N GLU A 876 4.07 -16.29 -1.07
CA GLU A 876 4.96 -16.68 -2.17
C GLU A 876 5.55 -18.08 -1.92
N LEU A 877 6.10 -18.71 -2.97
CA LEU A 877 6.80 -20.00 -2.81
C LEU A 877 7.99 -19.90 -1.84
N VAL A 878 8.62 -18.73 -1.78
CA VAL A 878 9.77 -18.43 -0.93
C VAL A 878 9.40 -17.26 -0.03
N ASP A 879 8.82 -17.53 1.14
CA ASP A 879 8.26 -16.48 2.00
C ASP A 879 8.81 -16.59 3.45
N ASN A 880 9.93 -15.91 3.71
CA ASN A 880 10.61 -15.92 5.02
C ASN A 880 10.40 -14.62 5.80
N TRP A 881 9.29 -13.91 5.58
CA TRP A 881 9.01 -12.61 6.18
C TRP A 881 8.88 -12.65 7.73
N VAL A 882 8.55 -13.80 8.32
CA VAL A 882 8.44 -13.91 9.79
C VAL A 882 9.82 -14.04 10.45
N THR A 883 10.72 -14.81 9.86
CA THR A 883 12.09 -15.03 10.40
C THR A 883 13.06 -13.95 9.95
N GLY A 884 12.82 -13.35 8.78
CA GLY A 884 13.75 -12.48 8.08
C GLY A 884 14.83 -13.26 7.30
N LYS A 885 15.42 -12.63 6.29
CA LYS A 885 16.65 -13.05 5.61
C LYS A 885 17.55 -11.82 5.51
N ASP A 886 18.81 -11.92 5.91
CA ASP A 886 19.84 -10.87 5.78
C ASP A 886 19.31 -9.44 6.09
N ILE A 887 18.70 -9.27 7.27
CA ILE A 887 18.11 -7.99 7.70
C ILE A 887 19.18 -6.89 7.74
N SER A 888 20.41 -7.25 8.16
CA SER A 888 21.56 -6.34 8.20
C SER A 888 21.96 -5.80 6.83
N GLY A 889 22.07 -6.67 5.82
CA GLY A 889 22.40 -6.26 4.45
C GLY A 889 21.27 -5.45 3.80
N GLU A 890 20.02 -5.81 4.06
CA GLU A 890 18.87 -5.02 3.60
C GLU A 890 18.89 -3.60 4.20
N LEU A 891 19.20 -3.48 5.49
CA LEU A 891 19.27 -2.20 6.18
C LEU A 891 20.41 -1.31 5.67
N SER A 892 21.59 -1.90 5.41
CA SER A 892 22.77 -1.18 4.90
C SER A 892 22.54 -0.64 3.50
N ASP A 893 21.90 -1.42 2.65
CA ASP A 893 21.73 -1.05 1.24
C ASP A 893 20.54 -0.13 1.01
N ALA A 894 19.55 -0.12 1.92
CA ALA A 894 18.30 0.63 1.80
C ALA A 894 18.50 2.09 1.34
N CYS A 895 19.47 2.79 1.94
CA CYS A 895 19.80 4.17 1.56
C CYS A 895 20.40 4.25 0.13
N GLY A 896 21.31 3.35 -0.21
CA GLY A 896 21.90 3.25 -1.56
C GLY A 896 20.86 2.94 -2.63
N GLN A 897 19.90 2.06 -2.35
CA GLN A 897 18.78 1.75 -3.27
C GLN A 897 17.92 3.00 -3.54
N GLU A 898 17.64 3.79 -2.51
CA GLU A 898 16.84 5.01 -2.65
C GLU A 898 17.60 6.09 -3.44
N ILE A 899 18.91 6.24 -3.23
CA ILE A 899 19.76 7.15 -4.01
C ILE A 899 19.80 6.73 -5.49
N ALA A 900 20.00 5.44 -5.77
CA ALA A 900 20.03 4.90 -7.12
C ALA A 900 18.66 5.07 -7.82
N LEU A 901 17.56 4.86 -7.09
CA LEU A 901 16.21 5.09 -7.62
C LEU A 901 16.04 6.56 -8.02
N ARG A 902 16.41 7.51 -7.16
CA ARG A 902 16.31 8.94 -7.48
C ARG A 902 17.19 9.34 -8.66
N ALA A 903 18.38 8.75 -8.79
CA ALA A 903 19.25 8.97 -9.95
C ALA A 903 18.61 8.45 -11.26
N LEU A 904 18.02 7.24 -11.23
CA LEU A 904 17.30 6.68 -12.37
C LEU A 904 16.07 7.53 -12.73
N LEU A 905 15.32 8.02 -11.74
CA LEU A 905 14.18 8.93 -11.96
C LEU A 905 14.61 10.23 -12.63
N GLN A 906 15.72 10.82 -12.18
CA GLN A 906 16.27 12.02 -12.80
C GLN A 906 16.67 11.75 -14.24
N PHE A 907 17.34 10.62 -14.51
CA PHE A 907 17.72 10.20 -15.86
C PHE A 907 16.49 10.03 -16.75
N TYR A 908 15.51 9.25 -16.33
CA TYR A 908 14.27 9.01 -17.07
C TYR A 908 13.55 10.32 -17.42
N ASN A 909 13.36 11.21 -16.43
CA ASN A 909 12.69 12.47 -16.68
C ASN A 909 13.48 13.39 -17.60
N PHE A 910 14.80 13.38 -17.51
CA PHE A 910 15.65 14.19 -18.39
C PHE A 910 15.63 13.67 -19.84
N LEU A 911 15.62 12.34 -20.02
CA LEU A 911 15.62 11.68 -21.31
C LEU A 911 14.28 11.84 -22.05
N HIS A 912 13.16 11.65 -21.35
CA HIS A 912 11.82 11.64 -21.95
C HIS A 912 11.08 12.98 -21.86
N TYR A 913 11.39 13.82 -20.86
CA TYR A 913 10.67 15.06 -20.54
C TYR A 913 11.56 16.30 -20.45
N GLU A 914 12.52 16.43 -21.37
CA GLU A 914 13.51 17.51 -21.38
C GLU A 914 12.91 18.92 -21.20
N LYS A 915 11.80 19.23 -21.89
CA LYS A 915 11.13 20.54 -21.77
C LYS A 915 10.65 20.83 -20.35
N ALA A 916 9.99 19.86 -19.73
CA ALA A 916 9.47 20.00 -18.37
C ALA A 916 10.63 20.03 -17.34
N MET A 917 11.70 19.29 -17.58
CA MET A 917 12.92 19.37 -16.78
C MET A 917 13.61 20.74 -16.92
N GLY A 918 13.53 21.36 -18.10
CA GLY A 918 13.90 22.76 -18.35
C GLY A 918 13.18 23.73 -17.43
N ASP A 919 11.85 23.60 -17.29
CA ASP A 919 11.03 24.44 -16.41
C ASP A 919 11.40 24.26 -14.93
N LEU A 920 11.88 23.06 -14.55
CA LEU A 920 12.43 22.77 -13.22
C LEU A 920 13.87 23.29 -13.02
N GLY A 921 14.47 23.92 -14.04
CA GLY A 921 15.81 24.49 -14.00
C GLY A 921 16.92 23.52 -14.41
N TYR A 922 16.60 22.33 -14.91
CA TYR A 922 17.58 21.39 -15.45
C TYR A 922 17.81 21.68 -16.94
N SER A 923 19.07 21.87 -17.32
CA SER A 923 19.46 22.07 -18.72
C SER A 923 20.60 21.14 -19.09
N GLN A 924 20.68 20.75 -20.37
CA GLN A 924 21.87 20.09 -20.89
C GLN A 924 23.05 21.03 -20.72
N ARG A 925 24.09 20.58 -20.01
CA ARG A 925 25.34 21.33 -19.93
C ARG A 925 25.97 21.34 -21.32
N ASN A 926 26.12 22.52 -21.93
CA ASN A 926 26.91 22.68 -23.14
C ASN A 926 28.33 22.11 -22.91
N SER A 927 28.87 21.37 -23.87
CA SER A 927 30.21 20.74 -23.82
C SER A 927 31.37 21.71 -23.57
N ALA A 928 31.13 23.03 -23.61
CA ALA A 928 32.08 24.05 -23.18
C ALA A 928 32.28 24.10 -21.65
N ASN A 929 31.30 23.68 -20.85
CA ASN A 929 31.37 23.71 -19.38
C ASN A 929 31.95 22.43 -18.77
N THR A 930 32.05 21.34 -19.53
CA THR A 930 32.83 20.14 -19.14
C THR A 930 34.33 20.45 -19.00
N SER A 931 34.84 21.48 -19.69
CA SER A 931 36.23 21.91 -19.52
C SER A 931 36.49 22.58 -18.17
N LEU A 932 35.44 23.01 -17.44
CA LEU A 932 35.60 23.72 -16.17
C LEU A 932 35.90 22.75 -15.03
N LEU A 933 35.25 21.58 -15.00
CA LEU A 933 35.60 20.49 -14.07
C LEU A 933 36.93 19.83 -14.42
N ASN A 934 37.25 19.70 -15.71
CA ASN A 934 38.58 19.21 -16.12
C ASN A 934 39.69 20.20 -15.71
N ARG A 935 39.46 21.52 -15.79
CA ARG A 935 40.38 22.52 -15.25
C ARG A 935 40.45 22.49 -13.72
N GLU A 936 39.34 22.32 -13.02
CA GLU A 936 39.36 22.22 -11.55
C GLU A 936 40.07 20.94 -11.06
N ALA A 937 39.94 19.82 -11.77
CA ALA A 937 40.71 18.60 -11.51
C ALA A 937 42.22 18.80 -11.77
N GLU A 938 42.58 19.49 -12.85
CA GLU A 938 43.98 19.89 -13.13
C GLU A 938 44.54 20.86 -12.07
N TYR A 939 43.71 21.74 -11.49
CA TYR A 939 44.11 22.66 -10.41
C TYR A 939 44.22 21.98 -9.04
N ILE A 940 43.58 20.83 -8.83
CA ILE A 940 43.67 20.04 -7.59
C ILE A 940 44.81 19.01 -7.65
N GLY A 941 45.45 18.81 -8.81
CA GLY A 941 46.64 17.98 -8.93
C GLY A 941 46.39 16.51 -8.59
N MET A 942 45.35 15.92 -9.19
CA MET A 942 45.27 14.46 -9.38
C MET A 942 45.79 14.08 -10.75
#